data_AF-F2UN00-F1
#
_entry.id   AF-F2UN00-F1
#
_cell.length_a   1.000
_cell.length_b   1.000
_cell.length_c   1.000
_cell.angle_alpha   90.00
_cell.angle_beta   90.00
_cell.angle_gamma   90.00
#
_symmetry.space_group_name_H-M   'P 1'
#
loop_
_entity.id
_entity.type
_entity.pdbx_description
1 polymer ?
#
loop_
_entity_poly.entity_id
_entity_poly.type
_entity_poly.pdbx_seq_one_letter_code
_entity_poly.pdbx_strand_id
1 'polypeptide(L)'
;MSRCDDSASALSAGWALVAKQLLLLPTTQDMARQDTFVNRRWKFTSPAAPSVSTKECARAFFNLMLTCRQLYHDLPWAMPKWCFVDLFGTGLEHALTTWVDTFQAGLLPPPLPRGDDGAASSTLATEELWLENRFLVYCWLGATWNGQCGFLRDRLQASAAHTSGFWHEFGNYGRVWYSSLDDLQSWNECAQLGNLSDLGEGAGLDEEGVDIVKREEEVGVVVGEKVEEIAEEMEEEVVEETGEEEVVEETGEEEVVGVTVQQQQQQQQQQQQQEQQQQQQQQQQQQQQQQQQQQQQQQQQQQQQQQQQLQQQPVPAAPALFSIEATLKSQADADLLHELRTTLLAHARGDKVAVHVKARLSSLSMCRVNEARICASRAAIDHLTLHDIDHATLSIPSAQHTLDGDFQHVRRCTLLECPGLTDVRALAGIPAVGLYGATAVGGMDVSSLAGVERLKLWNTSVANVDGVLTGAQEEADLASVELNASSLAARRVALRRLKHAPEVLHLPNATHVELVNAHTHRVVCQARLRKLVIVEENRFPSPLPEFEYAEEVVLEYDTHLTAEQLAYVGARVERLVIRAGLAFLDDLRHVPSHVRVYAFDVHGVRSSAPARVRMLGTSHLGYYKCEALACVPHVALRYAPSGGMDSLQHLTSCKCLHLFRCPLREDVTGFRDVRMLWCHGYTAIASIDSLILKKGPILGSPHTPPHAPSEAPLDDVGRKSRREARRHLHVSHVRDVGNCRLDDCTILTFACLHNIQRLVLFRCTFGEDALQGMPAVGSLVLRECTTPDTMWAWPDVAIVGRSPQEVIALLLAGQTRATQ
;
A
#
# COMPACT_ATOMS: atom_id res chain seq x y z
N MET A 1 25.66 -35.69 -5.24
CA MET A 1 25.02 -35.31 -6.52
C MET A 1 25.25 -33.81 -6.72
N SER A 2 26.38 -33.40 -7.30
CA SER A 2 26.78 -31.98 -7.37
C SER A 2 27.45 -31.64 -8.71
N ARG A 3 26.65 -31.42 -9.76
CA ARG A 3 27.15 -30.87 -11.04
C ARG A 3 26.06 -30.29 -11.97
N CYS A 4 24.91 -29.86 -11.45
CA CYS A 4 23.83 -29.25 -12.24
C CYS A 4 23.29 -27.90 -11.72
N ASP A 5 24.01 -27.19 -10.83
CA ASP A 5 23.44 -26.00 -10.16
C ASP A 5 23.69 -24.66 -10.87
N ASP A 6 24.69 -24.55 -11.75
CA ASP A 6 25.06 -23.23 -12.34
C ASP A 6 24.19 -22.82 -13.54
N SER A 7 23.60 -23.76 -14.28
CA SER A 7 22.72 -23.44 -15.42
C SER A 7 21.28 -23.14 -15.01
N ALA A 8 20.82 -23.71 -13.89
CA ALA A 8 19.46 -23.50 -13.37
C ALA A 8 19.30 -22.09 -12.77
N SER A 9 20.33 -21.57 -12.10
CA SER A 9 20.33 -20.23 -11.51
C SER A 9 20.33 -19.10 -12.57
N ALA A 10 20.99 -19.31 -13.71
CA ALA A 10 21.00 -18.34 -14.81
C ALA A 10 19.62 -18.25 -15.52
N LEU A 11 18.93 -19.39 -15.65
CA LEU A 11 17.58 -19.44 -16.21
C LEU A 11 16.54 -18.82 -15.25
N SER A 12 16.62 -19.11 -13.95
CA SER A 12 15.72 -18.52 -12.94
C SER A 12 15.88 -16.99 -12.86
N ALA A 13 17.11 -16.48 -12.98
CA ALA A 13 17.39 -15.05 -13.07
C ALA A 13 16.78 -14.39 -14.32
N GLY A 14 16.79 -15.08 -15.47
CA GLY A 14 16.15 -14.61 -16.69
C GLY A 14 14.63 -14.49 -16.56
N TRP A 15 13.99 -15.48 -15.94
CA TRP A 15 12.55 -15.47 -15.69
C TRP A 15 12.12 -14.44 -14.64
N ALA A 16 12.93 -14.23 -13.60
CA ALA A 16 12.71 -13.14 -12.65
C ALA A 16 12.73 -11.77 -13.33
N LEU A 17 13.57 -11.59 -14.36
CA LEU A 17 13.63 -10.37 -15.16
C LEU A 17 12.38 -10.21 -16.04
N VAL A 18 11.87 -11.29 -16.63
CA VAL A 18 10.58 -11.30 -17.36
C VAL A 18 9.41 -10.98 -16.43
N ALA A 19 9.37 -11.56 -15.23
CA ALA A 19 8.35 -11.28 -14.23
C ALA A 19 8.43 -9.84 -13.71
N LYS A 20 9.65 -9.31 -13.51
CA LYS A 20 9.90 -7.90 -13.22
C LYS A 20 9.32 -7.00 -14.32
N GLN A 21 9.52 -7.33 -15.60
CA GLN A 21 8.95 -6.57 -16.71
C GLN A 21 7.42 -6.65 -16.77
N LEU A 22 6.83 -7.80 -16.45
CA LEU A 22 5.37 -7.98 -16.42
C LEU A 22 4.69 -7.24 -15.26
N LEU A 23 5.40 -7.01 -14.14
CA LEU A 23 4.83 -6.50 -12.88
C LEU A 23 5.25 -5.07 -12.53
N LEU A 24 6.43 -4.60 -12.95
CA LEU A 24 7.00 -3.30 -12.54
C LEU A 24 7.08 -2.26 -13.66
N LEU A 25 6.71 -2.60 -14.90
CA LEU A 25 6.48 -1.57 -15.91
C LEU A 25 5.13 -0.91 -15.64
N PRO A 26 5.07 0.42 -15.44
CA PRO A 26 3.80 1.13 -15.48
C PRO A 26 3.21 0.86 -16.86
N THR A 27 2.05 0.21 -16.91
CA THR A 27 1.29 0.25 -18.15
C THR A 27 1.05 1.72 -18.48
N THR A 28 1.04 2.09 -19.75
CA THR A 28 0.72 3.47 -20.19
C THR A 28 -0.62 3.96 -19.63
N GLN A 29 -1.49 3.04 -19.17
CA GLN A 29 -2.68 3.32 -18.37
C GLN A 29 -2.40 3.88 -16.96
N ASP A 30 -1.32 3.50 -16.28
CA ASP A 30 -0.96 4.01 -14.94
C ASP A 30 -0.38 5.43 -15.00
N MET A 31 0.33 5.77 -16.08
CA MET A 31 0.71 7.15 -16.37
C MET A 31 -0.53 8.01 -16.67
N ALA A 32 -1.51 7.48 -17.42
CA ALA A 32 -2.78 8.15 -17.62
C ALA A 32 -3.66 8.20 -16.35
N ARG A 33 -3.44 7.30 -15.38
CA ARG A 33 -4.16 7.30 -14.11
C ARG A 33 -3.63 8.31 -13.10
N GLN A 34 -2.32 8.59 -13.12
CA GLN A 34 -1.76 9.75 -12.43
C GLN A 34 -2.39 11.07 -12.93
N ASP A 35 -2.77 11.12 -14.22
CA ASP A 35 -3.56 12.23 -14.80
C ASP A 35 -5.07 12.17 -14.49
N THR A 36 -5.60 11.06 -13.94
CA THR A 36 -7.03 10.93 -13.54
C THR A 36 -7.30 11.16 -12.05
N PHE A 37 -6.46 11.93 -11.34
CA PHE A 37 -6.77 12.50 -10.01
C PHE A 37 -7.96 13.50 -10.01
N VAL A 38 -8.80 13.49 -11.04
CA VAL A 38 -9.86 14.47 -11.31
C VAL A 38 -11.24 13.80 -11.19
N ASN A 39 -11.60 13.38 -9.97
CA ASN A 39 -12.98 13.25 -9.42
C ASN A 39 -13.05 12.21 -8.29
N ARG A 40 -12.56 12.54 -7.09
CA ARG A 40 -13.13 11.98 -5.85
C ARG A 40 -13.12 13.04 -4.76
N ARG A 41 -14.27 13.70 -4.62
CA ARG A 41 -14.70 14.37 -3.39
C ARG A 41 -14.82 13.29 -2.31
N TRP A 42 -13.91 13.33 -1.33
CA TRP A 42 -13.86 12.58 -0.06
C TRP A 42 -14.03 11.05 -0.15
N LYS A 43 -12.93 10.31 -0.02
CA LYS A 43 -12.87 9.09 0.80
C LYS A 43 -11.47 8.99 1.40
N PHE A 44 -11.41 8.74 2.71
CA PHE A 44 -10.23 8.25 3.41
C PHE A 44 -9.49 7.22 2.55
N THR A 45 -8.19 7.38 2.39
CA THR A 45 -7.34 6.45 1.66
C THR A 45 -7.28 5.12 2.40
N SER A 46 -8.23 4.24 2.11
CA SER A 46 -7.99 2.80 2.02
C SER A 46 -7.23 2.53 0.72
N PRO A 47 -6.27 1.58 0.66
CA PRO A 47 -5.48 1.34 -0.55
C PRO A 47 -6.42 1.06 -1.72
N ALA A 48 -6.20 1.75 -2.83
CA ALA A 48 -7.04 1.60 -4.02
C ALA A 48 -7.06 0.13 -4.47
N ALA A 49 -8.25 -0.40 -4.77
CA ALA A 49 -8.39 -1.74 -5.31
C ALA A 49 -7.45 -1.93 -6.53
N PRO A 50 -6.78 -3.09 -6.66
CA PRO A 50 -5.83 -3.33 -7.73
C PRO A 50 -6.47 -3.08 -9.09
N SER A 51 -5.74 -2.42 -9.97
CA SER A 51 -6.22 -2.10 -11.32
C SER A 51 -6.56 -3.37 -12.09
N VAL A 52 -7.43 -3.27 -13.10
CA VAL A 52 -7.77 -4.39 -13.99
C VAL A 52 -6.50 -4.93 -14.68
N SER A 53 -5.53 -4.06 -15.00
CA SER A 53 -4.23 -4.50 -15.56
C SER A 53 -3.39 -5.26 -14.52
N THR A 54 -3.37 -4.84 -13.25
CA THR A 54 -2.68 -5.58 -12.17
C THR A 54 -3.23 -7.01 -12.01
N LYS A 55 -4.54 -7.20 -12.11
CA LYS A 55 -5.18 -8.52 -12.07
C LYS A 55 -4.84 -9.38 -13.29
N GLU A 56 -4.81 -8.80 -14.48
CA GLU A 56 -4.43 -9.49 -15.71
C GLU A 56 -2.94 -9.91 -15.70
N CYS A 57 -2.04 -9.04 -15.24
CA CYS A 57 -0.61 -9.34 -15.09
C CYS A 57 -0.37 -10.47 -14.07
N ALA A 58 -1.03 -10.41 -12.92
CA ALA A 58 -0.93 -11.47 -11.93
C ALA A 58 -1.45 -12.81 -12.46
N ARG A 59 -2.57 -12.83 -13.17
CA ARG A 59 -3.07 -14.04 -13.81
C ARG A 59 -2.08 -14.61 -14.84
N ALA A 60 -1.48 -13.76 -15.67
CA ALA A 60 -0.45 -14.18 -16.61
C ALA A 60 0.78 -14.77 -15.87
N PHE A 61 1.16 -14.18 -14.75
CA PHE A 61 2.24 -14.69 -13.90
C PHE A 61 1.90 -16.05 -13.28
N PHE A 62 0.71 -16.23 -12.69
CA PHE A 62 0.28 -17.54 -12.17
C PHE A 62 0.18 -18.60 -13.27
N ASN A 63 -0.34 -18.24 -14.44
CA ASN A 63 -0.35 -19.15 -15.58
C ASN A 63 1.08 -19.55 -15.98
N LEU A 64 2.03 -18.62 -15.97
CA LEU A 64 3.44 -18.90 -16.25
C LEU A 64 4.05 -19.82 -15.19
N MET A 65 3.83 -19.56 -13.90
CA MET A 65 4.27 -20.45 -12.81
C MET A 65 3.76 -21.88 -13.02
N LEU A 66 2.53 -22.03 -13.51
CA LEU A 66 1.89 -23.33 -13.72
C LEU A 66 2.31 -24.03 -15.03
N THR A 67 3.17 -23.43 -15.87
CA THR A 67 3.59 -24.04 -17.14
C THR A 67 4.58 -25.20 -16.97
N CYS A 68 5.43 -25.20 -15.93
CA CYS A 68 6.31 -26.32 -15.62
C CYS A 68 6.76 -26.36 -14.16
N ARG A 69 7.23 -27.53 -13.70
CA ARG A 69 7.62 -27.78 -12.30
C ARG A 69 8.77 -26.87 -11.82
N GLN A 70 9.77 -26.60 -12.66
CA GLN A 70 10.90 -25.73 -12.30
C GLN A 70 10.45 -24.29 -12.10
N LEU A 71 9.63 -23.75 -13.01
CA LEU A 71 9.09 -22.39 -12.87
C LEU A 71 8.21 -22.27 -11.63
N TYR A 72 7.47 -23.32 -11.28
CA TYR A 72 6.67 -23.30 -10.07
C TYR A 72 7.54 -23.19 -8.79
N HIS A 73 8.69 -23.87 -8.74
CA HIS A 73 9.57 -23.89 -7.57
C HIS A 73 10.57 -22.75 -7.52
N ASP A 74 11.04 -22.22 -8.65
CA ASP A 74 12.14 -21.24 -8.63
C ASP A 74 11.64 -19.80 -8.86
N LEU A 75 10.62 -19.63 -9.71
CA LEU A 75 10.14 -18.30 -10.08
C LEU A 75 9.56 -17.52 -8.90
N PRO A 76 8.71 -18.10 -8.02
CA PRO A 76 8.12 -17.33 -6.93
C PRO A 76 9.16 -16.84 -5.92
N TRP A 77 10.14 -17.68 -5.62
CA TRP A 77 11.22 -17.36 -4.68
C TRP A 77 12.22 -16.36 -5.23
N ALA A 78 12.33 -16.28 -6.57
CA ALA A 78 13.09 -15.23 -7.24
C ALA A 78 12.36 -13.87 -7.27
N MET A 79 11.07 -13.83 -6.90
CA MET A 79 10.33 -12.57 -6.77
C MET A 79 10.51 -11.94 -5.40
N PRO A 80 10.44 -10.58 -5.30
CA PRO A 80 10.40 -9.92 -4.00
C PRO A 80 9.27 -10.49 -3.13
N LYS A 81 9.56 -10.73 -1.85
CA LYS A 81 8.54 -11.09 -0.86
C LYS A 81 7.37 -10.11 -0.96
N TRP A 82 6.16 -10.66 -1.00
CA TRP A 82 4.91 -9.90 -1.00
C TRP A 82 4.65 -9.07 -2.27
N CYS A 83 5.24 -9.44 -3.41
CA CYS A 83 5.03 -8.73 -4.68
C CYS A 83 3.57 -8.70 -5.17
N PHE A 84 2.69 -9.56 -4.65
CA PHE A 84 1.27 -9.60 -4.94
C PHE A 84 0.37 -9.28 -3.74
N VAL A 85 0.92 -8.70 -2.66
CA VAL A 85 0.12 -8.36 -1.46
C VAL A 85 -1.11 -7.52 -1.81
N ASP A 86 -0.97 -6.55 -2.72
CA ASP A 86 -2.06 -5.69 -3.16
C ASP A 86 -3.13 -6.42 -3.97
N LEU A 87 -2.73 -7.50 -4.66
CA LEU A 87 -3.64 -8.36 -5.42
C LEU A 87 -4.44 -9.28 -4.48
N PHE A 88 -3.78 -9.85 -3.47
CA PHE A 88 -4.39 -10.76 -2.51
C PHE A 88 -5.29 -10.06 -1.48
N GLY A 89 -5.28 -8.73 -1.44
CA GLY A 89 -6.31 -7.94 -0.78
C GLY A 89 -5.75 -6.97 0.24
N THR A 90 -5.98 -5.69 0.00
CA THR A 90 -5.64 -4.59 0.92
C THR A 90 -6.72 -4.30 1.97
N GLY A 91 -7.78 -5.10 2.04
CA GLY A 91 -8.84 -5.00 3.04
C GLY A 91 -8.94 -6.27 3.89
N LEU A 92 -9.24 -6.10 5.18
CA LEU A 92 -9.52 -7.17 6.15
C LEU A 92 -10.55 -8.21 5.62
N GLU A 93 -11.41 -7.83 4.67
CA GLU A 93 -12.50 -8.64 4.12
C GLU A 93 -12.10 -9.74 3.11
N HIS A 94 -10.81 -9.89 2.73
CA HIS A 94 -10.41 -10.74 1.59
C HIS A 94 -9.42 -11.87 1.93
N ALA A 95 -9.29 -12.25 3.21
CA ALA A 95 -8.43 -13.37 3.58
C ALA A 95 -8.91 -14.67 2.92
N LEU A 96 -7.97 -15.47 2.41
CA LEU A 96 -8.29 -16.73 1.75
C LEU A 96 -8.77 -17.76 2.78
N THR A 97 -10.04 -18.13 2.68
CA THR A 97 -10.67 -19.16 3.53
C THR A 97 -10.41 -20.56 3.00
N THR A 98 -10.33 -20.71 1.69
CA THR A 98 -10.06 -21.98 1.01
C THR A 98 -8.76 -21.90 0.22
N TRP A 99 -8.03 -23.01 0.24
CA TRP A 99 -6.83 -23.14 -0.57
C TRP A 99 -7.19 -23.64 -1.97
N VAL A 100 -6.73 -22.92 -2.99
CA VAL A 100 -7.16 -23.01 -4.41
C VAL A 100 -7.05 -24.43 -5.02
N ASP A 101 -6.17 -25.30 -4.52
CA ASP A 101 -6.05 -26.67 -5.06
C ASP A 101 -7.13 -27.65 -4.56
N THR A 102 -7.97 -27.25 -3.60
CA THR A 102 -9.17 -28.04 -3.23
C THR A 102 -10.19 -28.14 -4.37
N PHE A 103 -10.14 -27.24 -5.36
CA PHE A 103 -10.98 -27.32 -6.57
C PHE A 103 -10.61 -28.47 -7.51
N GLN A 104 -9.41 -29.05 -7.39
CA GLN A 104 -8.98 -30.19 -8.21
C GLN A 104 -9.08 -31.54 -7.48
N ALA A 105 -9.54 -31.57 -6.22
CA ALA A 105 -9.75 -32.82 -5.48
C ALA A 105 -10.70 -33.79 -6.21
N GLY A 106 -11.67 -33.28 -6.98
CA GLY A 106 -12.57 -34.09 -7.81
C GLY A 106 -11.97 -34.60 -9.13
N LEU A 107 -10.77 -34.15 -9.51
CA LEU A 107 -10.03 -34.61 -10.70
C LEU A 107 -8.95 -35.65 -10.36
N LEU A 108 -8.66 -35.85 -9.07
CA LEU A 108 -7.79 -36.93 -8.62
C LEU A 108 -8.58 -38.25 -8.65
N PRO A 109 -8.00 -39.34 -9.20
CA PRO A 109 -8.67 -40.63 -9.20
C PRO A 109 -8.97 -41.07 -7.76
N PRO A 110 -10.12 -41.74 -7.50
CA PRO A 110 -10.45 -42.20 -6.16
C PRO A 110 -9.33 -43.13 -5.64
N PRO A 111 -9.00 -43.05 -4.34
CA PRO A 111 -7.92 -43.86 -3.78
C PRO A 111 -8.26 -45.34 -4.00
N LEU A 112 -7.36 -46.04 -4.70
CA LEU A 112 -7.47 -47.49 -4.86
C LEU A 112 -7.50 -48.15 -3.46
N PRO A 113 -8.28 -49.24 -3.30
CA PRO A 113 -8.45 -49.88 -2.00
C PRO A 113 -7.09 -50.28 -1.42
N ARG A 114 -6.90 -49.97 -0.13
CA ARG A 114 -5.70 -50.24 0.67
C ARG A 114 -5.26 -51.70 0.49
N GLY A 115 -4.22 -51.90 -0.31
CA GLY A 115 -3.40 -53.11 -0.31
C GLY A 115 -2.16 -52.85 0.53
N ASP A 116 -1.85 -53.80 1.42
CA ASP A 116 -0.75 -53.83 2.40
C ASP A 116 0.67 -53.81 1.79
N ASP A 117 0.97 -52.89 0.88
CA ASP A 117 2.32 -52.72 0.33
C ASP A 117 2.89 -51.35 0.76
N GLY A 118 3.96 -51.38 1.55
CA GLY A 118 4.66 -50.21 2.15
C GLY A 118 5.19 -49.14 1.19
N ALA A 119 4.88 -49.22 -0.11
CA ALA A 119 5.17 -48.18 -1.10
C ALA A 119 4.18 -46.99 -1.04
N ALA A 120 2.92 -47.22 -0.62
CA ALA A 120 1.88 -46.19 -0.61
C ALA A 120 2.16 -45.04 0.39
N SER A 121 2.86 -45.33 1.49
CA SER A 121 3.25 -44.35 2.51
C SER A 121 4.23 -43.30 1.95
N SER A 122 5.15 -43.70 1.05
CA SER A 122 6.12 -42.77 0.45
C SER A 122 5.48 -41.78 -0.53
N THR A 123 4.49 -42.22 -1.31
CA THR A 123 3.77 -41.37 -2.27
C THR A 123 2.89 -40.33 -1.59
N LEU A 124 2.20 -40.68 -0.50
CA LEU A 124 1.37 -39.75 0.27
C LEU A 124 2.23 -38.68 0.97
N ALA A 125 3.35 -39.07 1.58
CA ALA A 125 4.29 -38.12 2.18
C ALA A 125 4.89 -37.14 1.14
N THR A 126 5.10 -37.61 -0.09
CA THR A 126 5.61 -36.77 -1.18
C THR A 126 4.55 -35.78 -1.68
N GLU A 127 3.27 -36.19 -1.70
CA GLU A 127 2.14 -35.34 -2.07
C GLU A 127 1.89 -34.25 -1.01
N GLU A 128 1.95 -34.60 0.27
CA GLU A 128 1.81 -33.65 1.38
C GLU A 128 2.92 -32.59 1.39
N LEU A 129 4.18 -33.00 1.23
CA LEU A 129 5.31 -32.07 1.15
C LEU A 129 5.20 -31.16 -0.09
N TRP A 130 4.69 -31.70 -1.20
CA TRP A 130 4.42 -30.89 -2.38
C TRP A 130 3.35 -29.84 -2.10
N LEU A 131 2.24 -30.22 -1.47
CA LEU A 131 1.14 -29.34 -1.09
C LEU A 131 1.62 -28.20 -0.15
N GLU A 132 2.44 -28.51 0.85
CA GLU A 132 3.05 -27.52 1.75
C GLU A 132 3.92 -26.51 1.01
N ASN A 133 4.79 -26.97 0.12
CA ASN A 133 5.65 -26.08 -0.66
C ASN A 133 4.83 -25.12 -1.54
N ARG A 134 3.72 -25.61 -2.13
CA ARG A 134 2.80 -24.76 -2.90
C ARG A 134 2.14 -23.71 -2.02
N PHE A 135 1.66 -24.10 -0.85
CA PHE A 135 1.05 -23.19 0.10
C PHE A 135 2.04 -22.09 0.52
N LEU A 136 3.27 -22.47 0.88
CA LEU A 136 4.35 -21.57 1.25
C LEU A 136 4.73 -20.58 0.12
N VAL A 137 4.70 -21.02 -1.14
CA VAL A 137 4.89 -20.14 -2.30
C VAL A 137 3.84 -19.03 -2.34
N TYR A 138 2.56 -19.33 -2.09
CA TYR A 138 1.52 -18.29 -2.02
C TYR A 138 1.74 -17.33 -0.85
N CYS A 139 2.16 -17.84 0.32
CA CYS A 139 2.53 -17.01 1.46
C CYS A 139 3.68 -16.05 1.11
N TRP A 140 4.74 -16.55 0.44
CA TRP A 140 5.88 -15.76 -0.01
C TRP A 140 5.45 -14.62 -0.94
N LEU A 141 4.53 -14.90 -1.86
CA LEU A 141 3.97 -13.92 -2.79
C LEU A 141 3.03 -12.89 -2.12
N GLY A 142 2.68 -13.07 -0.84
CA GLY A 142 1.90 -12.13 -0.04
C GLY A 142 0.43 -12.51 0.16
N ALA A 143 0.07 -13.78 0.00
CA ALA A 143 -1.27 -14.25 0.36
C ALA A 143 -1.49 -14.14 1.87
N THR A 144 -2.69 -13.71 2.26
CA THR A 144 -3.14 -13.67 3.66
C THR A 144 -4.24 -14.72 3.84
N TRP A 145 -4.04 -15.62 4.80
CA TRP A 145 -4.94 -16.73 5.05
C TRP A 145 -5.89 -16.42 6.19
N ASN A 146 -7.13 -16.88 6.09
CA ASN A 146 -8.04 -16.82 7.21
C ASN A 146 -7.57 -17.80 8.30
N GLY A 147 -7.69 -17.43 9.57
CA GLY A 147 -7.39 -18.30 10.71
C GLY A 147 -8.16 -19.62 10.69
N GLN A 148 -9.32 -19.66 10.03
CA GLN A 148 -10.15 -20.85 9.82
C GLN A 148 -9.80 -21.65 8.55
N CYS A 149 -8.67 -21.37 7.89
CA CYS A 149 -8.24 -22.14 6.73
C CYS A 149 -8.01 -23.61 7.11
N GLY A 150 -8.78 -24.52 6.50
CA GLY A 150 -8.72 -25.96 6.81
C GLY A 150 -7.32 -26.54 6.72
N PHE A 151 -6.57 -26.19 5.66
CA PHE A 151 -5.18 -26.67 5.50
C PHE A 151 -4.26 -26.26 6.67
N LEU A 152 -4.37 -25.02 7.15
CA LEU A 152 -3.59 -24.56 8.31
C LEU A 152 -4.06 -25.25 9.60
N ARG A 153 -5.37 -25.46 9.77
CA ARG A 153 -5.94 -26.15 10.94
C ARG A 153 -5.49 -27.61 11.01
N ASP A 154 -5.49 -28.31 9.89
CA ASP A 154 -5.00 -29.70 9.79
C ASP A 154 -3.51 -29.76 10.16
N ARG A 155 -2.70 -28.78 9.74
CA ARG A 155 -1.27 -28.68 10.08
C ARG A 155 -0.97 -28.26 11.51
N LEU A 156 -1.90 -27.59 12.20
CA LEU A 156 -1.79 -27.32 13.63
C LEU A 156 -2.07 -28.56 14.48
N GLN A 157 -2.94 -29.46 14.00
CA GLN A 157 -3.32 -30.67 14.71
C GLN A 157 -2.39 -31.86 14.44
N ALA A 158 -1.63 -31.80 13.34
CA ALA A 158 -0.61 -32.80 13.02
C ALA A 158 0.60 -32.72 13.96
N SER A 159 1.25 -33.87 14.20
CA SER A 159 2.46 -34.01 15.02
C SER A 159 3.53 -32.95 14.68
N ALA A 160 4.13 -32.34 15.69
CA ALA A 160 5.13 -31.28 15.52
C ALA A 160 6.41 -31.81 14.86
N ALA A 161 6.72 -33.09 15.04
CA ALA A 161 7.83 -33.76 14.37
C ALA A 161 7.71 -33.70 12.84
N HIS A 162 6.48 -33.75 12.31
CA HIS A 162 6.22 -33.80 10.87
C HIS A 162 5.99 -32.42 10.24
N THR A 163 5.65 -31.40 11.03
CA THR A 163 5.30 -30.06 10.53
C THR A 163 6.30 -28.96 10.91
N SER A 164 7.35 -29.29 11.67
CA SER A 164 8.37 -28.33 12.13
C SER A 164 9.01 -27.52 10.97
N GLY A 165 9.34 -28.19 9.86
CA GLY A 165 9.89 -27.52 8.67
C GLY A 165 8.92 -26.54 8.02
N PHE A 166 7.63 -26.91 7.96
CA PHE A 166 6.58 -26.04 7.43
C PHE A 166 6.40 -24.80 8.30
N TRP A 167 6.29 -24.95 9.63
CA TRP A 167 6.07 -23.82 10.54
C TRP A 167 7.28 -22.90 10.65
N HIS A 168 8.50 -23.42 10.52
CA HIS A 168 9.71 -22.60 10.41
C HIS A 168 9.65 -21.66 9.20
N GLU A 169 9.34 -22.20 8.01
CA GLU A 169 9.22 -21.40 6.80
C GLU A 169 7.99 -20.48 6.82
N PHE A 170 6.85 -20.97 7.33
CA PHE A 170 5.65 -20.17 7.50
C PHE A 170 5.85 -19.01 8.49
N GLY A 171 6.65 -19.19 9.54
CA GLY A 171 7.04 -18.14 10.48
C GLY A 171 7.88 -17.01 9.86
N ASN A 172 8.47 -17.23 8.68
CA ASN A 172 9.31 -16.22 8.00
C ASN A 172 8.54 -15.28 7.08
N TYR A 173 7.40 -15.71 6.52
CA TYR A 173 6.62 -14.90 5.58
C TYR A 173 5.10 -15.19 5.55
N GLY A 174 4.62 -16.13 6.34
CA GLY A 174 3.20 -16.47 6.49
C GLY A 174 2.39 -15.33 7.10
N ARG A 175 1.17 -15.16 6.61
CA ARG A 175 0.24 -14.11 7.03
C ARG A 175 -1.11 -14.72 7.38
N VAL A 176 -1.61 -14.46 8.58
CA VAL A 176 -2.90 -14.97 9.05
C VAL A 176 -3.80 -13.81 9.48
N TRP A 177 -5.07 -13.87 9.10
CA TRP A 177 -6.12 -12.96 9.55
C TRP A 177 -7.11 -13.69 10.44
N TYR A 178 -7.31 -13.16 11.64
CA TYR A 178 -8.30 -13.61 12.60
C TYR A 178 -9.48 -12.65 12.60
N SER A 179 -10.67 -13.21 12.38
CA SER A 179 -11.90 -12.43 12.27
C SER A 179 -12.46 -11.96 13.63
N SER A 180 -12.03 -12.60 14.72
CA SER A 180 -12.44 -12.29 16.09
C SER A 180 -11.39 -12.75 17.11
N LEU A 181 -11.59 -12.38 18.38
CA LEU A 181 -10.81 -12.95 19.48
C LEU A 181 -11.05 -14.46 19.63
N ASP A 182 -12.31 -14.90 19.44
CA ASP A 182 -12.68 -16.32 19.50
C ASP A 182 -11.98 -17.16 18.42
N ASP A 183 -11.77 -16.59 17.22
CA ASP A 183 -11.05 -17.23 16.12
C ASP A 183 -9.56 -17.46 16.48
N LEU A 184 -8.93 -16.46 17.11
CA LEU A 184 -7.57 -16.57 17.64
C LEU A 184 -7.48 -17.56 18.80
N GLN A 185 -8.46 -17.58 19.70
CA GLN A 185 -8.50 -18.56 20.79
C GLN A 185 -8.66 -19.97 20.25
N SER A 186 -9.56 -20.19 19.29
CA SER A 186 -9.72 -21.47 18.61
C SER A 186 -8.42 -21.93 17.95
N TRP A 187 -7.63 -20.99 17.39
CA TRP A 187 -6.30 -21.31 16.83
C TRP A 187 -5.35 -21.84 17.91
N ASN A 188 -5.32 -21.17 19.07
CA ASN A 188 -4.53 -21.62 20.22
C ASN A 188 -4.93 -23.03 20.69
N GLU A 189 -6.24 -23.28 20.81
CA GLU A 189 -6.77 -24.60 21.21
C GLU A 189 -6.34 -25.71 20.21
N CYS A 190 -6.38 -25.43 18.90
CA CYS A 190 -5.91 -26.36 17.88
C CYS A 190 -4.40 -26.64 18.00
N ALA A 191 -3.59 -25.59 18.25
CA ALA A 191 -2.14 -25.73 18.41
C ALA A 191 -1.78 -26.56 19.65
N GLN A 192 -2.53 -26.41 20.74
CA GLN A 192 -2.31 -27.18 21.97
C GLN A 192 -2.65 -28.67 21.79
N LEU A 193 -3.69 -29.01 21.02
CA LEU A 193 -4.05 -30.39 20.73
C LEU A 193 -2.96 -31.14 19.95
N GLY A 194 -2.30 -30.48 18.98
CA GLY A 194 -1.17 -31.05 18.24
C GLY A 194 0.04 -31.35 19.12
N ASN A 195 0.27 -30.54 20.16
CA ASN A 195 1.36 -30.81 21.12
C ASN A 195 1.06 -31.99 22.05
N LEU A 196 -0.23 -32.28 22.31
CA LEU A 196 -0.64 -33.40 23.16
C LEU A 196 -0.58 -34.75 22.43
N SER A 197 -0.83 -34.79 21.12
CA SER A 197 -0.71 -36.03 20.32
C SER A 197 0.73 -36.54 20.25
N ASP A 198 1.73 -35.65 20.26
CA ASP A 198 3.16 -36.02 20.29
C ASP A 198 3.59 -36.71 21.60
N LEU A 199 2.87 -36.51 22.70
CA LEU A 199 3.13 -37.20 23.97
C LEU A 199 2.54 -38.62 24.02
N GLY A 200 1.60 -38.95 23.12
CA GLY A 200 0.89 -40.22 23.11
C GLY A 200 1.53 -41.33 22.27
N GLU A 201 2.33 -41.01 21.25
CA GLU A 201 2.95 -42.01 20.36
C GLU A 201 4.27 -42.61 20.91
N GLY A 202 4.80 -42.06 22.00
CA GLY A 202 6.05 -42.53 22.64
C GLY A 202 5.88 -43.50 23.82
N ALA A 203 4.65 -43.73 24.29
CA ALA A 203 4.39 -44.59 25.44
C ALA A 203 3.74 -45.90 25.00
N GLY A 204 4.56 -46.88 24.63
CA GLY A 204 4.14 -48.28 24.70
C GLY A 204 3.80 -48.60 26.16
N LEU A 205 2.51 -48.74 26.46
CA LEU A 205 2.02 -49.23 27.73
C LEU A 205 0.98 -50.31 27.46
N ASP A 206 1.48 -51.54 27.45
CA ASP A 206 1.04 -52.63 28.32
C ASP A 206 -0.27 -52.32 29.05
N GLU A 207 -1.33 -53.02 28.67
CA GLU A 207 -2.57 -53.08 29.42
C GLU A 207 -2.31 -53.65 30.81
N GLU A 208 -2.40 -52.82 31.86
CA GLU A 208 -3.01 -53.19 33.12
C GLU A 208 -3.15 -51.97 34.05
N GLY A 209 -4.40 -51.59 34.33
CA GLY A 209 -4.80 -51.36 35.72
C GLY A 209 -4.91 -49.93 36.27
N VAL A 210 -6.17 -49.57 36.51
CA VAL A 210 -6.70 -49.05 37.79
C VAL A 210 -6.82 -47.52 37.96
N ASP A 211 -8.09 -47.12 38.13
CA ASP A 211 -8.60 -45.94 38.82
C ASP A 211 -7.71 -45.39 39.95
N ILE A 212 -7.68 -44.07 40.14
CA ILE A 212 -8.00 -43.45 41.44
C ILE A 212 -8.29 -41.95 41.26
N VAL A 213 -9.45 -41.59 41.80
CA VAL A 213 -10.03 -40.27 41.99
C VAL A 213 -9.38 -39.56 43.20
N LYS A 214 -9.17 -38.25 43.07
CA LYS A 214 -9.07 -37.19 44.11
C LYS A 214 -8.15 -37.43 45.34
N ARG A 215 -7.26 -36.46 45.57
CA ARG A 215 -7.16 -35.83 46.91
C ARG A 215 -6.51 -34.44 46.86
N GLU A 216 -7.19 -33.51 47.50
CA GLU A 216 -6.70 -32.20 47.91
C GLU A 216 -5.71 -32.31 49.08
N GLU A 217 -4.96 -31.22 49.22
CA GLU A 217 -4.40 -30.61 50.44
C GLU A 217 -3.14 -31.17 51.15
N GLU A 218 -2.19 -30.23 51.26
CA GLU A 218 -1.45 -29.83 52.46
C GLU A 218 -0.06 -30.39 52.81
N VAL A 219 0.71 -29.42 53.35
CA VAL A 219 1.87 -29.48 54.25
C VAL A 219 3.27 -29.44 53.62
N GLY A 220 4.05 -28.43 54.02
CA GLY A 220 5.48 -28.64 54.23
C GLY A 220 6.42 -27.43 54.14
N VAL A 221 6.23 -26.42 54.99
CA VAL A 221 7.31 -25.46 55.34
C VAL A 221 8.47 -26.22 55.99
N VAL A 222 9.69 -26.10 55.45
CA VAL A 222 10.92 -26.30 56.24
C VAL A 222 11.95 -25.22 55.87
N VAL A 223 12.30 -24.47 56.90
CA VAL A 223 13.38 -23.48 57.03
C VAL A 223 14.74 -24.18 56.98
N GLY A 224 15.74 -23.53 56.37
CA GLY A 224 17.14 -23.94 56.45
C GLY A 224 18.08 -22.77 56.16
N GLU A 225 18.35 -21.97 57.19
CA GLU A 225 19.49 -21.05 57.26
C GLU A 225 20.82 -21.81 57.12
N LYS A 226 21.79 -21.22 56.43
CA LYS A 226 23.18 -21.19 56.92
C LYS A 226 24.01 -20.08 56.29
N VAL A 227 24.69 -19.39 57.20
CA VAL A 227 25.66 -18.29 57.10
C VAL A 227 27.08 -18.84 56.95
N GLU A 228 27.95 -18.13 56.21
CA GLU A 228 29.40 -17.90 56.43
C GLU A 228 29.93 -17.10 55.20
N GLU A 229 30.19 -15.79 55.26
CA GLU A 229 31.33 -15.01 55.81
C GLU A 229 32.70 -15.11 55.07
N ILE A 230 33.12 -13.91 54.61
CA ILE A 230 34.48 -13.30 54.55
C ILE A 230 35.54 -13.81 53.55
N ALA A 231 35.96 -12.89 52.66
CA ALA A 231 37.35 -12.41 52.55
C ALA A 231 37.41 -11.08 51.75
N GLU A 232 37.68 -9.98 52.48
CA GLU A 232 38.25 -8.73 51.96
C GLU A 232 39.77 -8.92 51.75
N GLU A 233 40.35 -8.23 50.75
CA GLU A 233 41.63 -7.49 50.81
C GLU A 233 42.16 -7.24 49.38
N MET A 234 42.41 -5.97 49.04
CA MET A 234 43.66 -5.44 48.45
C MET A 234 43.43 -4.01 47.91
N GLU A 235 43.61 -3.02 48.78
CA GLU A 235 44.06 -1.66 48.47
C GLU A 235 45.21 -1.34 49.43
N GLU A 236 46.36 -0.91 48.89
CA GLU A 236 47.46 -0.13 49.51
C GLU A 236 48.67 -0.25 48.56
N GLU A 237 49.61 0.67 48.43
CA GLU A 237 49.76 2.09 48.72
C GLU A 237 51.07 2.46 47.98
N VAL A 238 51.15 3.64 47.37
CA VAL A 238 52.37 4.17 46.77
C VAL A 238 52.93 5.19 47.75
N VAL A 239 54.13 4.94 48.28
CA VAL A 239 54.91 5.95 49.01
C VAL A 239 56.35 5.93 48.50
N GLU A 240 56.76 7.07 47.94
CA GLU A 240 58.13 7.40 47.55
C GLU A 240 58.96 7.76 48.80
N GLU A 241 60.15 7.16 48.91
CA GLU A 241 61.15 7.53 49.90
C GLU A 241 62.29 8.31 49.23
N THR A 242 62.42 9.56 49.65
CA THR A 242 63.54 10.47 49.43
C THR A 242 64.65 10.19 50.45
N GLY A 243 65.92 10.09 50.00
CA GLY A 243 67.10 10.11 50.87
C GLY A 243 68.26 10.84 50.19
N GLU A 244 68.54 12.04 50.67
CA GLU A 244 69.80 12.78 50.47
C GLU A 244 70.81 12.31 51.54
N GLU A 245 72.11 12.22 51.22
CA GLU A 245 73.18 12.75 52.07
C GLU A 245 74.57 12.77 51.40
N GLU A 246 75.38 13.70 51.88
CA GLU A 246 76.57 14.36 51.35
C GLU A 246 77.92 13.59 51.44
N VAL A 247 78.80 13.94 50.46
CA VAL A 247 80.21 14.39 50.55
C VAL A 247 81.16 13.81 51.63
N VAL A 248 82.31 13.26 51.17
CA VAL A 248 83.66 13.49 51.75
C VAL A 248 84.73 13.47 50.64
N GLU A 249 85.58 14.51 50.61
CA GLU A 249 86.80 14.65 49.79
C GLU A 249 87.98 13.80 50.32
N GLU A 250 88.88 13.33 49.45
CA GLU A 250 90.33 13.67 49.47
C GLU A 250 91.19 12.79 48.52
N THR A 251 91.91 13.49 47.63
CA THR A 251 93.31 13.30 47.17
C THR A 251 93.84 11.98 46.57
N GLY A 252 94.49 12.10 45.40
CA GLY A 252 95.84 11.56 45.19
C GLY A 252 96.05 10.39 44.20
N GLU A 253 96.31 10.76 42.94
CA GLU A 253 97.35 10.25 42.00
C GLU A 253 97.68 8.74 41.78
N GLU A 254 97.76 8.41 40.48
CA GLU A 254 98.56 7.36 39.79
C GLU A 254 98.26 5.86 40.01
N GLU A 255 97.64 5.19 39.03
CA GLU A 255 98.35 4.27 38.10
C GLU A 255 97.41 3.71 37.02
N VAL A 256 97.83 3.85 35.77
CA VAL A 256 97.16 3.39 34.55
C VAL A 256 97.55 1.92 34.29
N VAL A 257 96.72 1.19 33.53
CA VAL A 257 96.96 -0.14 32.90
C VAL A 257 96.31 -1.38 33.60
N GLY A 258 95.05 -1.26 34.06
CA GLY A 258 94.23 -2.45 34.43
C GLY A 258 92.76 -2.43 33.97
N VAL A 259 92.25 -1.30 33.49
CA VAL A 259 90.79 -1.03 33.40
C VAL A 259 90.12 -1.61 32.15
N THR A 260 90.87 -1.93 31.09
CA THR A 260 90.26 -2.38 29.83
C THR A 260 89.73 -3.82 29.85
N VAL A 261 90.30 -4.71 30.67
CA VAL A 261 89.80 -6.12 30.74
C VAL A 261 88.59 -6.22 31.67
N GLN A 262 88.57 -5.48 32.77
CA GLN A 262 87.44 -5.49 33.71
C GLN A 262 86.20 -4.82 33.10
N GLN A 263 86.36 -3.76 32.33
CA GLN A 263 85.25 -3.10 31.61
C GLN A 263 84.71 -3.96 30.47
N GLN A 264 85.56 -4.73 29.78
CA GLN A 264 85.12 -5.66 28.73
C GLN A 264 84.40 -6.90 29.31
N GLN A 265 84.82 -7.36 30.50
CA GLN A 265 84.15 -8.46 31.22
C GLN A 265 82.79 -8.02 31.81
N GLN A 266 82.68 -6.77 32.26
CA GLN A 266 81.40 -6.18 32.67
C GLN A 266 80.43 -6.00 31.49
N GLN A 267 80.92 -5.59 30.31
CA GLN A 267 80.09 -5.53 29.10
C GLN A 267 79.60 -6.91 28.65
N GLN A 268 80.43 -7.96 28.75
CA GLN A 268 80.00 -9.32 28.44
C GLN A 268 78.95 -9.86 29.44
N GLN A 269 79.06 -9.54 30.73
CA GLN A 269 78.03 -9.89 31.70
C GLN A 269 76.71 -9.14 31.47
N GLN A 270 76.76 -7.86 31.08
CA GLN A 270 75.55 -7.13 30.71
C GLN A 270 74.88 -7.69 29.45
N GLN A 271 75.65 -8.10 28.44
CA GLN A 271 75.07 -8.75 27.25
C GLN A 271 74.41 -10.10 27.58
N GLN A 272 75.02 -10.92 28.44
CA GLN A 272 74.39 -12.18 28.87
C GLN A 272 73.12 -11.97 29.70
N GLN A 273 73.06 -10.93 30.55
CA GLN A 273 71.84 -10.59 31.26
C GLN A 273 70.73 -10.08 30.32
N GLN A 274 71.08 -9.30 29.29
CA GLN A 274 70.10 -8.87 28.28
C GLN A 274 69.56 -10.03 27.45
N GLU A 275 70.40 -11.00 27.06
CA GLU A 275 69.95 -12.19 26.35
C GLU A 275 69.05 -13.08 27.23
N GLN A 276 69.33 -13.20 28.53
CA GLN A 276 68.44 -13.90 29.46
C GLN A 276 67.08 -13.20 29.63
N GLN A 277 67.06 -11.87 29.72
CA GLN A 277 65.80 -11.12 29.77
C GLN A 277 65.00 -11.25 28.46
N GLN A 278 65.65 -11.25 27.29
CA GLN A 278 64.97 -11.48 26.03
C GLN A 278 64.39 -12.89 25.92
N GLN A 279 65.10 -13.92 26.41
CA GLN A 279 64.54 -15.28 26.45
C GLN A 279 63.35 -15.40 27.40
N GLN A 280 63.37 -14.75 28.56
CA GLN A 280 62.21 -14.72 29.45
C GLN A 280 61.01 -14.00 28.83
N GLN A 281 61.22 -12.88 28.13
CA GLN A 281 60.14 -12.20 27.42
C GLN A 281 59.56 -13.06 26.27
N GLN A 282 60.39 -13.80 25.54
CA GLN A 282 59.88 -14.72 24.51
C GLN A 282 59.07 -15.88 25.09
N GLN A 283 59.47 -16.42 26.25
CA GLN A 283 58.67 -17.46 26.93
C GLN A 283 57.33 -16.91 27.45
N GLN A 284 57.30 -15.69 28.00
CA GLN A 284 56.03 -15.07 28.40
C GLN A 284 55.10 -14.80 27.20
N GLN A 285 55.64 -14.37 26.05
CA GLN A 285 54.83 -14.20 24.84
C GLN A 285 54.26 -15.53 24.32
N GLN A 286 55.03 -16.63 24.37
CA GLN A 286 54.50 -17.93 23.99
C GLN A 286 53.41 -18.44 24.95
N GLN A 287 53.53 -18.20 26.25
CA GLN A 287 52.46 -18.55 27.19
C GLN A 287 51.19 -17.71 26.97
N GLN A 288 51.31 -16.41 26.68
CA GLN A 288 50.14 -15.59 26.35
C GLN A 288 49.46 -16.05 25.05
N GLN A 289 50.21 -16.45 24.03
CA GLN A 289 49.60 -16.99 22.80
C GLN A 289 48.87 -18.33 23.03
N GLN A 290 49.40 -19.21 23.89
CA GLN A 290 48.69 -20.45 24.24
C GLN A 290 47.41 -20.18 25.03
N GLN A 291 47.40 -19.21 25.96
CA GLN A 291 46.17 -18.82 26.66
C GLN A 291 45.12 -18.22 25.72
N GLN A 292 45.52 -17.39 24.75
CA GLN A 292 44.57 -16.86 23.75
C GLN A 292 43.97 -17.96 22.87
N GLN A 293 44.75 -18.96 22.47
CA GLN A 293 44.21 -20.10 21.71
C GLN A 293 43.23 -20.95 22.52
N GLN A 294 43.47 -21.16 23.82
CA GLN A 294 42.50 -21.86 24.67
C GLN A 294 41.20 -21.06 24.89
N GLN A 295 41.27 -19.74 25.04
CA GLN A 295 40.06 -18.92 25.11
C GLN A 295 39.25 -18.93 23.81
N GLN A 296 39.91 -18.92 22.64
CA GLN A 296 39.19 -19.04 21.36
C GLN A 296 38.50 -20.41 21.19
N GLN A 297 39.13 -21.51 21.64
CA GLN A 297 38.48 -22.82 21.59
C GLN A 297 37.29 -22.92 22.55
N GLN A 298 37.35 -22.33 23.75
CA GLN A 298 36.20 -22.30 24.66
C GLN A 298 35.05 -21.45 24.11
N GLN A 299 35.32 -20.30 23.46
CA GLN A 299 34.26 -19.53 22.81
C GLN A 299 33.60 -20.26 21.64
N GLN A 300 34.36 -21.04 20.84
CA GLN A 300 33.75 -21.86 19.79
C GLN A 300 32.89 -23.00 20.34
N GLN A 301 33.28 -23.64 21.45
CA GLN A 301 32.43 -24.66 22.08
C GLN A 301 31.15 -24.06 22.69
N GLN A 302 31.22 -22.88 23.32
CA GLN A 302 29.99 -22.22 23.80
C GLN A 302 29.06 -21.79 22.67
N GLN A 303 29.58 -21.33 21.52
CA GLN A 303 28.74 -21.03 20.36
C GLN A 303 28.08 -22.28 19.76
N GLN A 304 28.79 -23.43 19.72
CA GLN A 304 28.16 -24.68 19.26
C GLN A 304 27.09 -25.20 20.22
N GLN A 305 27.27 -25.07 21.54
CA GLN A 305 26.23 -25.45 22.49
C GLN A 305 25.02 -24.51 22.44
N GLN A 306 25.21 -23.20 22.24
CA GLN A 306 24.07 -22.28 22.02
C GLN A 306 23.32 -22.59 20.71
N GLN A 307 24.01 -22.94 19.63
CA GLN A 307 23.34 -23.34 18.38
C GLN A 307 22.56 -24.66 18.52
N GLN A 308 23.07 -25.64 19.29
CA GLN A 308 22.32 -26.87 19.55
C GLN A 308 21.11 -26.64 20.48
N GLN A 309 21.19 -25.72 21.46
CA GLN A 309 20.02 -25.38 22.27
C GLN A 309 18.95 -24.59 21.50
N LEU A 310 19.34 -23.70 20.58
CA LEU A 310 18.40 -22.96 19.73
C LEU A 310 17.67 -23.86 18.72
N GLN A 311 18.26 -24.98 18.30
CA GLN A 311 17.59 -25.95 17.44
C GLN A 311 16.61 -26.89 18.17
N GLN A 312 16.68 -26.98 19.51
CA GLN A 312 15.80 -27.86 20.30
C GLN A 312 14.61 -27.13 20.93
N GLN A 313 14.46 -25.81 20.76
CA GLN A 313 13.21 -25.16 21.13
C GLN A 313 12.14 -25.48 20.08
N PRO A 314 10.96 -26.01 20.49
CA PRO A 314 9.86 -26.24 19.57
C PRO A 314 9.50 -24.91 18.91
N VAL A 315 9.62 -24.83 17.58
CA VAL A 315 9.23 -23.64 16.82
C VAL A 315 7.73 -23.44 17.05
N PRO A 316 7.31 -22.35 17.71
CA PRO A 316 5.89 -22.13 17.93
C PRO A 316 5.20 -21.98 16.58
N ALA A 317 4.02 -22.60 16.43
CA ALA A 317 3.19 -22.55 15.23
C ALA A 317 2.56 -21.16 15.04
N ALA A 318 3.42 -20.17 14.81
CA ALA A 318 3.10 -18.75 14.72
C ALA A 318 3.40 -18.24 13.30
N PRO A 319 2.52 -17.40 12.73
CA PRO A 319 2.78 -16.75 11.46
C PRO A 319 3.86 -15.66 11.61
N ALA A 320 4.47 -15.25 10.50
CA ALA A 320 5.34 -14.06 10.47
C ALA A 320 4.57 -12.78 10.78
N LEU A 321 3.38 -12.67 10.21
CA LEU A 321 2.48 -11.54 10.38
C LEU A 321 1.07 -12.01 10.74
N PHE A 322 0.43 -11.31 11.66
CA PHE A 322 -0.99 -11.54 11.96
C PHE A 322 -1.80 -10.26 11.80
N SER A 323 -3.06 -10.40 11.42
CA SER A 323 -4.06 -9.35 11.48
C SER A 323 -5.25 -9.83 12.29
N ILE A 324 -5.88 -8.97 13.07
CA ILE A 324 -7.04 -9.34 13.87
C ILE A 324 -8.04 -8.18 13.95
N GLU A 325 -9.32 -8.52 13.96
CA GLU A 325 -10.40 -7.61 14.36
C GLU A 325 -11.08 -8.14 15.63
N ALA A 326 -10.70 -7.62 16.79
CA ALA A 326 -11.23 -8.07 18.08
C ALA A 326 -12.27 -7.10 18.64
N THR A 327 -13.29 -7.63 19.29
CA THR A 327 -14.24 -6.83 20.07
C THR A 327 -14.05 -7.16 21.55
N LEU A 328 -13.62 -6.19 22.35
CA LEU A 328 -13.41 -6.36 23.79
C LEU A 328 -14.65 -5.90 24.55
N LYS A 329 -15.31 -6.83 25.21
CA LYS A 329 -16.52 -6.61 26.03
C LYS A 329 -16.19 -6.52 27.52
N SER A 330 -14.97 -6.87 27.93
CA SER A 330 -14.53 -6.89 29.32
C SER A 330 -13.01 -6.68 29.43
N GLN A 331 -12.52 -6.43 30.65
CA GLN A 331 -11.06 -6.44 30.91
C GLN A 331 -10.46 -7.83 30.68
N ALA A 332 -11.20 -8.91 30.99
CA ALA A 332 -10.73 -10.27 30.76
C ALA A 332 -10.46 -10.54 29.26
N ASP A 333 -11.24 -9.94 28.35
CA ASP A 333 -11.00 -10.05 26.90
C ASP A 333 -9.69 -9.34 26.51
N ALA A 334 -9.37 -8.20 27.15
CA ALA A 334 -8.14 -7.45 26.92
C ALA A 334 -6.92 -8.21 27.44
N ASP A 335 -7.04 -8.81 28.63
CA ASP A 335 -6.01 -9.63 29.26
C ASP A 335 -5.77 -10.91 28.43
N LEU A 336 -6.84 -11.57 27.96
CA LEU A 336 -6.75 -12.72 27.06
C LEU A 336 -6.07 -12.37 25.73
N LEU A 337 -6.41 -11.23 25.12
CA LEU A 337 -5.74 -10.77 23.91
C LEU A 337 -4.24 -10.55 24.16
N HIS A 338 -3.89 -9.95 25.31
CA HIS A 338 -2.50 -9.75 25.69
C HIS A 338 -1.76 -11.07 25.91
N GLU A 339 -2.37 -12.03 26.60
CA GLU A 339 -1.84 -13.36 26.86
C GLU A 339 -1.59 -14.11 25.54
N LEU A 340 -2.61 -14.24 24.68
CA LEU A 340 -2.49 -14.90 23.37
C LEU A 340 -1.42 -14.23 22.49
N ARG A 341 -1.34 -12.90 22.56
CA ARG A 341 -0.33 -12.14 21.81
C ARG A 341 1.09 -12.43 22.30
N THR A 342 1.29 -12.59 23.61
CA THR A 342 2.62 -12.73 24.24
C THR A 342 3.08 -14.18 24.31
N THR A 343 2.15 -15.13 24.23
CA THR A 343 2.42 -16.56 24.20
C THR A 343 2.42 -17.10 22.77
N LEU A 344 1.25 -17.25 22.15
CA LEU A 344 1.05 -17.84 20.83
C LEU A 344 1.71 -17.00 19.72
N LEU A 345 1.59 -15.68 19.77
CA LEU A 345 2.06 -14.76 18.74
C LEU A 345 3.34 -14.01 19.13
N ALA A 346 4.13 -14.51 20.09
CA ALA A 346 5.28 -13.80 20.65
C ALA A 346 6.32 -13.36 19.59
N HIS A 347 6.49 -14.20 18.57
CA HIS A 347 7.42 -14.01 17.46
C HIS A 347 6.77 -13.37 16.21
N ALA A 348 5.44 -13.26 16.20
CA ALA A 348 4.70 -12.67 15.10
C ALA A 348 4.59 -11.15 15.25
N ARG A 349 4.73 -10.41 14.15
CA ARG A 349 4.46 -8.96 14.14
C ARG A 349 3.02 -8.71 13.71
N GLY A 350 2.30 -7.84 14.41
CA GLY A 350 0.95 -7.45 13.99
C GLY A 350 1.02 -6.62 12.72
N ASP A 351 0.33 -7.00 11.66
CA ASP A 351 0.20 -6.18 10.46
C ASP A 351 -0.94 -5.17 10.64
N LYS A 352 -2.19 -5.64 10.79
CA LYS A 352 -3.36 -4.80 11.08
C LYS A 352 -4.13 -5.34 12.28
N VAL A 353 -4.05 -4.63 13.40
CA VAL A 353 -4.73 -5.00 14.65
C VAL A 353 -5.82 -3.96 14.94
N ALA A 354 -7.07 -4.34 14.70
CA ALA A 354 -8.24 -3.53 15.00
C ALA A 354 -8.93 -4.04 16.27
N VAL A 355 -9.15 -3.15 17.24
CA VAL A 355 -9.77 -3.47 18.52
C VAL A 355 -10.95 -2.53 18.76
N HIS A 356 -12.14 -3.10 18.93
CA HIS A 356 -13.38 -2.38 19.25
C HIS A 356 -13.72 -2.57 20.72
N VAL A 357 -13.68 -1.48 21.48
CA VAL A 357 -13.90 -1.52 22.93
C VAL A 357 -15.37 -1.21 23.23
N LYS A 358 -16.08 -2.16 23.83
CA LYS A 358 -17.52 -2.06 24.16
C LYS A 358 -17.79 -1.80 25.64
N ALA A 359 -16.81 -2.03 26.52
CA ALA A 359 -16.89 -1.79 27.96
C ALA A 359 -15.63 -1.08 28.46
N ARG A 360 -15.71 -0.43 29.63
CA ARG A 360 -14.56 0.28 30.20
C ARG A 360 -13.43 -0.69 30.50
N LEU A 361 -12.20 -0.34 30.11
CA LEU A 361 -10.99 -1.12 30.36
C LEU A 361 -10.09 -0.38 31.34
N SER A 362 -9.52 -1.09 32.32
CA SER A 362 -8.51 -0.54 33.22
C SER A 362 -7.17 -0.37 32.50
N SER A 363 -6.82 -1.31 31.61
CA SER A 363 -5.60 -1.22 30.81
C SER A 363 -5.74 -1.93 29.47
N LEU A 364 -5.05 -1.42 28.44
CA LEU A 364 -4.91 -2.07 27.14
C LEU A 364 -3.46 -1.93 26.67
N SER A 365 -2.83 -3.04 26.27
CA SER A 365 -1.44 -3.06 25.81
C SER A 365 -1.31 -3.64 24.40
N MET A 366 -0.59 -2.93 23.53
CA MET A 366 -0.23 -3.39 22.19
C MET A 366 1.25 -3.15 21.93
N CYS A 367 1.92 -4.12 21.31
CA CYS A 367 3.31 -3.91 20.88
C CYS A 367 3.69 -4.64 19.59
N ARG A 368 4.72 -4.18 18.87
CA ARG A 368 5.19 -4.76 17.59
C ARG A 368 4.06 -4.86 16.56
N VAL A 369 3.43 -3.74 16.22
CA VAL A 369 2.31 -3.69 15.25
C VAL A 369 2.57 -2.62 14.19
N ASN A 370 2.30 -2.92 12.92
CA ASN A 370 2.39 -1.94 11.84
C ASN A 370 1.23 -0.94 11.92
N GLU A 371 -0.01 -1.42 11.89
CA GLU A 371 -1.21 -0.58 12.00
C GLU A 371 -2.08 -1.06 13.18
N ALA A 372 -2.13 -0.27 14.25
CA ALA A 372 -3.01 -0.49 15.39
C ALA A 372 -4.21 0.46 15.30
N ARG A 373 -5.43 -0.06 15.31
CA ARG A 373 -6.67 0.74 15.32
C ARG A 373 -7.50 0.41 16.55
N ILE A 374 -7.62 1.36 17.46
CA ILE A 374 -8.39 1.21 18.71
C ILE A 374 -9.64 2.08 18.61
N CYS A 375 -10.80 1.45 18.50
CA CYS A 375 -12.10 2.07 18.41
C CYS A 375 -12.80 2.01 19.77
N ALA A 376 -12.66 3.04 20.59
CA ALA A 376 -13.23 3.12 21.94
C ALA A 376 -14.36 4.17 22.07
N SER A 377 -15.00 4.58 20.97
CA SER A 377 -16.04 5.62 20.95
C SER A 377 -17.21 5.43 21.94
N ARG A 378 -17.41 4.22 22.48
CA ARG A 378 -18.49 3.87 23.43
C ARG A 378 -18.02 3.63 24.86
N ALA A 379 -16.73 3.50 25.13
CA ALA A 379 -16.23 3.11 26.44
C ALA A 379 -14.81 3.64 26.70
N ALA A 380 -14.53 4.06 27.93
CA ALA A 380 -13.24 4.63 28.30
C ALA A 380 -12.15 3.56 28.46
N ILE A 381 -10.90 3.95 28.21
CA ILE A 381 -9.70 3.16 28.51
C ILE A 381 -8.87 3.96 29.49
N ASP A 382 -8.63 3.40 30.67
CA ASP A 382 -8.00 4.14 31.78
C ASP A 382 -6.50 4.30 31.57
N HIS A 383 -5.82 3.25 31.07
CA HIS A 383 -4.40 3.28 30.74
C HIS A 383 -4.12 2.57 29.41
N LEU A 384 -3.34 3.19 28.51
CA LEU A 384 -3.00 2.63 27.21
C LEU A 384 -1.49 2.51 27.01
N THR A 385 -0.98 1.30 26.78
CA THR A 385 0.44 1.06 26.51
C THR A 385 0.65 0.71 25.04
N LEU A 386 1.43 1.52 24.32
CA LEU A 386 1.75 1.31 22.90
C LEU A 386 3.27 1.26 22.74
N HIS A 387 3.82 0.12 22.32
CA HIS A 387 5.26 -0.05 22.16
C HIS A 387 5.65 -0.60 20.78
N ASP A 388 6.56 0.04 20.05
CA ASP A 388 6.99 -0.38 18.70
C ASP A 388 5.80 -0.50 17.72
N ILE A 389 5.18 0.65 17.46
CA ILE A 389 3.99 0.78 16.60
C ILE A 389 4.31 1.72 15.44
N ASP A 390 4.15 1.28 14.18
CA ASP A 390 4.38 2.17 13.03
C ASP A 390 3.27 3.22 12.89
N HIS A 391 2.01 2.82 13.04
CA HIS A 391 0.86 3.73 12.97
C HIS A 391 -0.25 3.30 13.93
N ALA A 392 -0.48 4.11 14.95
CA ALA A 392 -1.63 4.00 15.85
C ALA A 392 -2.78 4.94 15.42
N THR A 393 -4.00 4.41 15.37
CA THR A 393 -5.24 5.18 15.17
C THR A 393 -6.17 4.94 16.35
N LEU A 394 -6.61 6.00 17.01
CA LEU A 394 -7.38 5.93 18.26
C LEU A 394 -8.67 6.73 18.12
N SER A 395 -9.78 6.17 18.59
CA SER A 395 -11.06 6.86 18.78
C SER A 395 -11.45 6.75 20.25
N ILE A 396 -11.65 7.89 20.91
CA ILE A 396 -11.86 8.00 22.36
C ILE A 396 -13.27 8.55 22.60
N PRO A 397 -14.02 8.07 23.61
CA PRO A 397 -15.39 8.52 23.85
C PRO A 397 -15.42 9.97 24.35
N SER A 398 -16.56 10.64 24.14
CA SER A 398 -16.76 12.04 24.57
C SER A 398 -16.64 12.28 26.09
N ALA A 399 -16.85 11.24 26.89
CA ALA A 399 -16.76 11.30 28.36
C ALA A 399 -15.31 11.24 28.88
N GLN A 400 -14.34 10.86 28.04
CA GLN A 400 -12.94 10.76 28.44
C GLN A 400 -12.18 12.02 28.01
N HIS A 401 -11.64 12.73 29.01
CA HIS A 401 -10.98 14.02 28.81
C HIS A 401 -9.45 13.91 28.75
N THR A 402 -8.89 12.83 29.28
CA THR A 402 -7.45 12.58 29.35
C THR A 402 -7.10 11.27 28.67
N LEU A 403 -6.01 11.27 27.90
CA LEU A 403 -5.38 10.06 27.38
C LEU A 403 -4.15 9.76 28.25
N ASP A 404 -4.31 8.83 29.19
CA ASP A 404 -3.20 8.31 29.99
C ASP A 404 -2.61 7.07 29.30
N GLY A 405 -1.28 7.02 29.23
CA GLY A 405 -0.61 5.95 28.51
C GLY A 405 0.88 6.16 28.29
N ASP A 406 1.58 5.04 28.07
CA ASP A 406 3.02 4.99 27.79
C ASP A 406 3.24 4.59 26.32
N PHE A 407 3.69 5.56 25.51
CA PHE A 407 3.81 5.44 24.07
C PHE A 407 5.30 5.45 23.69
N GLN A 408 5.88 4.28 23.49
CA GLN A 408 7.30 4.11 23.19
C GLN A 408 7.51 3.63 21.76
N HIS A 409 8.46 4.24 21.04
CA HIS A 409 8.77 3.89 19.66
C HIS A 409 7.55 3.91 18.71
N VAL A 410 6.60 4.81 18.95
CA VAL A 410 5.44 5.02 18.08
C VAL A 410 5.81 6.01 16.97
N ARG A 411 5.78 5.58 15.70
CA ARG A 411 6.18 6.45 14.57
C ARG A 411 5.09 7.42 14.13
N ARG A 412 3.82 7.04 14.26
CA ARG A 412 2.68 7.89 13.92
C ARG A 412 1.50 7.60 14.83
N CYS A 413 0.86 8.65 15.32
CA CYS A 413 -0.40 8.54 16.05
C CYS A 413 -1.49 9.40 15.41
N THR A 414 -2.71 8.88 15.29
CA THR A 414 -3.86 9.57 14.72
C THR A 414 -5.07 9.44 15.63
N LEU A 415 -5.56 10.54 16.18
CA LEU A 415 -6.78 10.59 16.97
C LEU A 415 -7.97 10.95 16.06
N LEU A 416 -9.02 10.13 16.05
CA LEU A 416 -10.24 10.31 15.27
C LEU A 416 -11.45 10.45 16.19
N GLU A 417 -12.24 11.50 15.99
CA GLU A 417 -13.52 11.70 16.68
C GLU A 417 -13.38 11.71 18.21
N CYS A 418 -12.46 12.52 18.74
CA CYS A 418 -12.21 12.66 20.19
C CYS A 418 -12.74 14.00 20.73
N PRO A 419 -14.06 14.25 20.80
CA PRO A 419 -14.62 15.57 21.10
C PRO A 419 -14.40 16.02 22.55
N GLY A 420 -14.15 15.09 23.48
CA GLY A 420 -13.96 15.38 24.91
C GLY A 420 -12.50 15.59 25.31
N LEU A 421 -11.54 15.23 24.46
CA LEU A 421 -10.12 15.16 24.84
C LEU A 421 -9.53 16.57 25.00
N THR A 422 -8.90 16.83 26.15
CA THR A 422 -8.23 18.10 26.46
C THR A 422 -6.72 17.94 26.70
N ASP A 423 -6.29 16.78 27.19
CA ASP A 423 -4.88 16.48 27.47
C ASP A 423 -4.32 15.44 26.48
N VAL A 424 -3.22 15.81 25.81
CA VAL A 424 -2.49 15.00 24.81
C VAL A 424 -1.02 14.76 25.20
N ARG A 425 -0.67 14.83 26.49
CA ARG A 425 0.69 14.57 26.97
C ARG A 425 1.23 13.20 26.59
N ALA A 426 0.38 12.17 26.54
CA ALA A 426 0.77 10.82 26.10
C ALA A 426 1.30 10.76 24.66
N LEU A 427 1.04 11.79 23.83
CA LEU A 427 1.54 11.88 22.46
C LEU A 427 2.91 12.58 22.34
N ALA A 428 3.48 13.04 23.45
CA ALA A 428 4.79 13.70 23.46
C ALA A 428 5.88 12.78 22.90
N GLY A 429 6.79 13.34 22.09
CA GLY A 429 7.90 12.60 21.48
C GLY A 429 7.57 11.79 20.22
N ILE A 430 6.31 11.76 19.77
CA ILE A 430 5.92 11.08 18.53
C ILE A 430 6.19 11.99 17.33
N PRO A 431 6.93 11.54 16.28
CA PRO A 431 7.33 12.42 15.19
C PRO A 431 6.19 12.80 14.24
N ALA A 432 5.09 12.03 14.20
CA ALA A 432 3.94 12.33 13.35
C ALA A 432 2.61 12.18 14.11
N VAL A 433 1.90 13.30 14.28
CA VAL A 433 0.64 13.36 15.04
C VAL A 433 -0.48 13.95 14.18
N GLY A 434 -1.61 13.25 14.14
CA GLY A 434 -2.83 13.70 13.50
C GLY A 434 -4.00 13.77 14.47
N LEU A 435 -4.70 14.90 14.53
CA LEU A 435 -5.88 15.12 15.38
C LEU A 435 -7.07 15.48 14.48
N TYR A 436 -8.14 14.68 14.52
CA TYR A 436 -9.31 14.84 13.67
C TYR A 436 -10.58 14.89 14.53
N GLY A 437 -11.32 16.01 14.50
CA GLY A 437 -12.60 16.16 15.18
C GLY A 437 -12.50 16.31 16.71
N ALA A 438 -11.38 16.80 17.23
CA ALA A 438 -11.21 17.11 18.64
C ALA A 438 -11.72 18.52 18.97
N THR A 439 -12.98 18.64 19.38
CA THR A 439 -13.69 19.92 19.57
C THR A 439 -13.98 20.23 21.05
N ALA A 440 -13.07 19.90 21.96
CA ALA A 440 -13.29 20.09 23.39
C ALA A 440 -13.58 21.55 23.76
N VAL A 441 -14.54 21.74 24.65
CA VAL A 441 -14.96 23.07 25.14
C VAL A 441 -13.82 23.65 25.98
N GLY A 442 -13.25 24.78 25.54
CA GLY A 442 -12.08 25.41 26.18
C GLY A 442 -10.77 25.26 25.41
N GLY A 443 -10.74 24.44 24.35
CA GLY A 443 -9.55 24.19 23.54
C GLY A 443 -8.60 23.15 24.17
N MET A 444 -8.00 22.32 23.31
CA MET A 444 -7.00 21.33 23.69
C MET A 444 -5.60 21.98 23.71
N ASP A 445 -4.87 21.88 24.82
CA ASP A 445 -3.49 22.36 24.88
C ASP A 445 -2.56 21.39 24.17
N VAL A 446 -1.97 21.82 23.06
CA VAL A 446 -1.07 20.99 22.25
C VAL A 446 0.41 21.22 22.57
N SER A 447 0.74 22.01 23.60
CA SER A 447 2.13 22.36 23.94
C SER A 447 3.05 21.15 24.15
N SER A 448 2.52 20.02 24.61
CA SER A 448 3.25 18.75 24.77
C SER A 448 3.73 18.13 23.46
N LEU A 449 3.19 18.56 22.32
CA LEU A 449 3.55 18.10 20.98
C LEU A 449 4.76 18.86 20.39
N ALA A 450 5.46 19.66 21.20
CA ALA A 450 6.67 20.34 20.77
C ALA A 450 7.70 19.33 20.20
N GLY A 451 8.20 19.61 18.99
CA GLY A 451 9.14 18.73 18.29
C GLY A 451 8.53 17.71 17.33
N VAL A 452 7.20 17.68 17.16
CA VAL A 452 6.55 16.89 16.09
C VAL A 452 7.02 17.36 14.72
N GLU A 453 7.46 16.45 13.86
CA GLU A 453 7.91 16.75 12.48
C GLU A 453 6.74 16.91 11.50
N ARG A 454 5.68 16.11 11.69
CA ARG A 454 4.47 16.08 10.86
C ARG A 454 3.21 16.24 11.69
N LEU A 455 2.55 17.38 11.54
CA LEU A 455 1.35 17.73 12.29
C LEU A 455 0.14 17.83 11.36
N LYS A 456 -0.95 17.12 11.70
CA LYS A 456 -2.25 17.25 11.03
C LYS A 456 -3.34 17.62 12.02
N LEU A 457 -4.03 18.74 11.82
CA LEU A 457 -5.09 19.21 12.70
C LEU A 457 -6.35 19.49 11.89
N TRP A 458 -7.41 18.72 12.09
CA TRP A 458 -8.59 18.75 11.25
C TRP A 458 -9.87 18.91 12.07
N ASN A 459 -10.57 20.03 11.90
CA ASN A 459 -11.74 20.40 12.69
C ASN A 459 -11.48 20.25 14.19
N THR A 460 -10.37 20.84 14.65
CA THR A 460 -9.92 20.77 16.04
C THR A 460 -9.96 22.14 16.69
N SER A 461 -10.32 22.18 17.97
CA SER A 461 -10.23 23.37 18.82
C SER A 461 -9.00 23.23 19.69
N VAL A 462 -7.93 23.94 19.35
CA VAL A 462 -6.59 23.79 19.96
C VAL A 462 -6.08 25.14 20.44
N ALA A 463 -5.40 25.15 21.58
CA ALA A 463 -4.70 26.30 22.14
C ALA A 463 -3.18 26.09 22.04
N ASN A 464 -2.41 27.19 22.01
CA ASN A 464 -0.93 27.19 21.98
C ASN A 464 -0.29 26.45 20.78
N VAL A 465 -0.97 26.43 19.63
CA VAL A 465 -0.52 25.72 18.42
C VAL A 465 0.79 26.29 17.86
N ASP A 466 1.03 27.59 18.04
CA ASP A 466 2.16 28.29 17.42
C ASP A 466 3.53 27.73 17.87
N GLY A 467 3.64 27.33 19.14
CA GLY A 467 4.87 26.70 19.67
C GLY A 467 5.16 25.34 19.02
N VAL A 468 4.12 24.58 18.70
CA VAL A 468 4.21 23.26 18.05
C VAL A 468 4.56 23.39 16.58
N LEU A 469 3.97 24.37 15.90
CA LEU A 469 4.19 24.62 14.46
C LEU A 469 5.64 24.96 14.13
N THR A 470 6.39 25.51 15.09
CA THR A 470 7.82 25.79 14.93
C THR A 470 8.64 24.49 14.77
N GLY A 471 8.20 23.39 15.40
CA GLY A 471 8.83 22.07 15.28
C GLY A 471 8.43 21.27 14.04
N ALA A 472 7.28 21.56 13.44
CA ALA A 472 6.71 20.83 12.31
C ALA A 472 7.40 21.16 10.97
N GLN A 473 8.64 20.71 10.80
CA GLN A 473 9.47 21.03 9.63
C GLN A 473 9.12 20.24 8.35
N GLU A 474 8.48 19.06 8.45
CA GLU A 474 8.19 18.22 7.28
C GLU A 474 6.79 18.46 6.72
N GLU A 475 5.76 18.42 7.56
CA GLU A 475 4.35 18.56 7.13
C GLU A 475 3.50 19.29 8.16
N ALA A 476 2.76 20.31 7.71
CA ALA A 476 1.73 21.00 8.49
C ALA A 476 0.42 21.01 7.68
N ASP A 477 -0.55 20.21 8.10
CA ASP A 477 -1.87 20.06 7.44
C ASP A 477 -2.97 20.53 8.40
N LEU A 478 -3.41 21.77 8.25
CA LEU A 478 -4.31 22.47 9.15
C LEU A 478 -5.65 22.73 8.47
N ALA A 479 -6.74 22.20 9.04
CA ALA A 479 -8.09 22.36 8.54
C ALA A 479 -9.04 22.85 9.65
N SER A 480 -9.67 24.02 9.45
CA SER A 480 -10.62 24.61 10.41
C SER A 480 -10.05 24.87 11.80
N VAL A 481 -8.79 25.32 11.83
CA VAL A 481 -8.03 25.72 13.03
C VAL A 481 -7.83 27.25 13.01
N GLU A 482 -7.58 27.83 14.18
CA GLU A 482 -7.13 29.22 14.34
C GLU A 482 -5.61 29.27 14.23
N LEU A 483 -5.09 30.00 13.24
CA LEU A 483 -3.65 30.17 13.01
C LEU A 483 -3.27 31.61 13.35
N ASN A 484 -2.41 31.79 14.37
CA ASN A 484 -1.88 33.09 14.76
C ASN A 484 -0.42 33.28 14.32
N ALA A 485 0.35 32.19 14.17
CA ALA A 485 1.70 32.23 13.66
C ALA A 485 1.78 32.86 12.27
N SER A 486 2.61 33.91 12.14
CA SER A 486 2.89 34.60 10.88
C SER A 486 3.90 33.87 9.99
N SER A 487 4.48 32.76 10.45
CA SER A 487 5.38 31.93 9.64
C SER A 487 5.26 30.44 9.96
N LEU A 488 5.36 29.60 8.92
CA LEU A 488 5.39 28.14 9.03
C LEU A 488 6.65 27.60 8.35
N ALA A 489 7.50 26.91 9.12
CA ALA A 489 8.77 26.38 8.62
C ALA A 489 8.64 25.04 7.86
N ALA A 490 7.42 24.52 7.70
CA ALA A 490 7.17 23.21 7.11
C ALA A 490 7.48 23.14 5.61
N ARG A 491 8.01 22.01 5.15
CA ARG A 491 8.28 21.74 3.73
C ARG A 491 7.00 21.50 2.90
N ARG A 492 5.99 20.91 3.54
CA ARG A 492 4.65 20.68 2.97
C ARG A 492 3.62 21.38 3.85
N VAL A 493 2.90 22.34 3.29
CA VAL A 493 1.90 23.13 4.01
C VAL A 493 0.55 22.96 3.32
N ALA A 494 -0.45 22.51 4.06
CA ALA A 494 -1.84 22.45 3.59
C ALA A 494 -2.73 23.21 4.58
N LEU A 495 -3.44 24.23 4.12
CA LEU A 495 -4.31 25.10 4.91
C LEU A 495 -5.71 25.04 4.33
N ARG A 496 -6.68 24.59 5.12
CA ARG A 496 -8.06 24.35 4.64
C ARG A 496 -9.07 25.04 5.54
N ARG A 497 -9.85 26.00 5.03
CA ARG A 497 -10.98 26.64 5.74
C ARG A 497 -10.58 27.11 7.14
N LEU A 498 -9.49 27.87 7.25
CA LEU A 498 -9.01 28.37 8.55
C LEU A 498 -10.09 29.25 9.21
N LYS A 499 -10.23 29.15 10.53
CA LYS A 499 -11.19 29.97 11.30
C LYS A 499 -10.67 31.40 11.46
N HIS A 500 -9.38 31.51 11.73
CA HIS A 500 -8.62 32.74 11.78
C HIS A 500 -7.29 32.52 11.07
N ALA A 501 -6.85 33.51 10.31
CA ALA A 501 -5.59 33.47 9.58
C ALA A 501 -4.86 34.81 9.77
N PRO A 502 -3.53 34.81 9.86
CA PRO A 502 -2.77 36.04 9.96
C PRO A 502 -2.90 36.86 8.67
N GLU A 503 -2.70 38.18 8.78
CA GLU A 503 -2.72 39.07 7.62
C GLU A 503 -1.62 38.71 6.62
N VAL A 504 -0.41 38.40 7.13
CA VAL A 504 0.73 37.96 6.33
C VAL A 504 1.24 36.62 6.86
N LEU A 505 1.36 35.63 5.96
CA LEU A 505 1.88 34.30 6.25
C LEU A 505 3.14 34.01 5.43
N HIS A 506 4.26 33.77 6.12
CA HIS A 506 5.55 33.46 5.51
C HIS A 506 5.81 31.95 5.52
N LEU A 507 6.08 31.38 4.34
CA LEU A 507 6.36 29.96 4.13
C LEU A 507 7.80 29.75 3.60
N PRO A 508 8.85 29.98 4.42
CA PRO A 508 10.24 30.09 3.97
C PRO A 508 10.85 28.80 3.40
N ASN A 509 10.37 27.62 3.80
CA ASN A 509 10.90 26.32 3.38
C ASN A 509 9.90 25.49 2.55
N ALA A 510 8.71 26.04 2.31
CA ALA A 510 7.64 25.27 1.71
C ALA A 510 7.96 25.00 0.23
N THR A 511 7.96 23.72 -0.13
CA THR A 511 8.09 23.26 -1.53
C THR A 511 6.74 22.83 -2.11
N HIS A 512 5.80 22.47 -1.23
CA HIS A 512 4.43 22.11 -1.58
C HIS A 512 3.48 22.93 -0.71
N VAL A 513 2.61 23.71 -1.34
CA VAL A 513 1.65 24.57 -0.67
C VAL A 513 0.26 24.29 -1.21
N GLU A 514 -0.70 24.02 -0.32
CA GLU A 514 -2.10 23.84 -0.66
C GLU A 514 -2.96 24.79 0.18
N LEU A 515 -3.68 25.69 -0.47
CA LEU A 515 -4.55 26.69 0.15
C LEU A 515 -5.98 26.42 -0.32
N VAL A 516 -6.85 25.98 0.59
CA VAL A 516 -8.25 25.69 0.29
C VAL A 516 -9.14 26.56 1.16
N ASN A 517 -9.71 27.64 0.63
CA ASN A 517 -10.46 28.63 1.42
C ASN A 517 -9.69 29.06 2.69
N ALA A 518 -8.38 29.33 2.57
CA ALA A 518 -7.54 29.62 3.74
C ALA A 518 -7.79 31.03 4.33
N HIS A 519 -8.43 31.93 3.58
CA HIS A 519 -8.77 33.31 3.98
C HIS A 519 -7.57 34.19 4.42
N THR A 520 -6.35 33.82 4.02
CA THR A 520 -5.13 34.61 4.26
C THR A 520 -5.07 35.82 3.32
N HIS A 521 -4.73 37.01 3.82
CA HIS A 521 -4.61 38.22 3.00
C HIS A 521 -3.31 38.31 2.19
N ARG A 522 -2.21 37.75 2.68
CA ARG A 522 -0.95 37.71 1.92
C ARG A 522 -0.15 36.48 2.30
N VAL A 523 0.23 35.67 1.31
CA VAL A 523 1.08 34.50 1.52
C VAL A 523 2.39 34.71 0.77
N VAL A 524 3.50 34.67 1.49
CA VAL A 524 4.86 34.83 0.94
C VAL A 524 5.55 33.48 0.99
N CYS A 525 5.80 32.91 -0.18
CA CYS A 525 6.44 31.61 -0.33
C CYS A 525 7.95 31.74 -0.55
N GLN A 526 8.68 30.62 -0.38
CA GLN A 526 10.06 30.50 -0.86
C GLN A 526 10.15 30.74 -2.39
N ALA A 527 11.35 31.08 -2.86
CA ALA A 527 11.64 31.32 -4.27
C ALA A 527 11.17 30.19 -5.21
N ARG A 528 11.32 28.91 -4.85
CA ARG A 528 11.05 27.78 -5.75
C ARG A 528 10.08 26.76 -5.15
N LEU A 529 8.89 26.70 -5.72
CA LEU A 529 7.85 25.73 -5.41
C LEU A 529 7.88 24.54 -6.37
N ARG A 530 7.65 23.33 -5.87
CA ARG A 530 7.32 22.17 -6.73
C ARG A 530 5.84 22.17 -7.07
N LYS A 531 4.98 22.47 -6.10
CA LYS A 531 3.54 22.46 -6.29
C LYS A 531 2.84 23.51 -5.46
N LEU A 532 2.00 24.31 -6.10
CA LEU A 532 1.09 25.25 -5.47
C LEU A 532 -0.35 24.89 -5.86
N VAL A 533 -1.21 24.68 -4.89
CA VAL A 533 -2.64 24.41 -5.11
C VAL A 533 -3.43 25.49 -4.41
N ILE A 534 -4.34 26.15 -5.12
CA ILE A 534 -5.23 27.16 -4.58
C ILE A 534 -6.65 26.79 -4.99
N VAL A 535 -7.52 26.61 -4.00
CA VAL A 535 -8.94 26.28 -4.18
C VAL A 535 -9.77 27.28 -3.41
N GLU A 536 -10.63 28.03 -4.10
CA GLU A 536 -11.45 29.09 -3.53
C GLU A 536 -12.90 29.01 -4.00
N GLU A 537 -13.80 28.75 -3.04
CA GLU A 537 -15.26 28.69 -3.20
C GLU A 537 -15.93 30.07 -2.94
N ASN A 538 -15.14 31.14 -2.82
CA ASN A 538 -15.62 32.47 -2.40
C ASN A 538 -15.97 33.39 -3.59
N ARG A 539 -16.93 34.31 -3.37
CA ARG A 539 -17.34 35.32 -4.38
C ARG A 539 -16.28 36.37 -4.72
N PHE A 540 -15.21 36.45 -3.94
CA PHE A 540 -14.10 37.37 -4.16
C PHE A 540 -12.79 36.58 -4.11
N PRO A 541 -11.98 36.59 -5.17
CA PRO A 541 -10.73 35.87 -5.21
C PRO A 541 -9.75 36.49 -4.20
N SER A 542 -9.11 35.65 -3.38
CA SER A 542 -8.01 36.06 -2.52
C SER A 542 -6.80 36.43 -3.38
N PRO A 543 -5.92 37.33 -2.90
CA PRO A 543 -4.73 37.70 -3.64
C PRO A 543 -3.80 36.48 -3.79
N LEU A 544 -3.23 36.35 -4.99
CA LEU A 544 -2.33 35.25 -5.29
C LEU A 544 -1.06 35.32 -4.43
N PRO A 545 -0.51 34.17 -3.99
CA PRO A 545 0.73 34.15 -3.23
C PRO A 545 1.91 34.78 -3.96
N GLU A 546 2.83 35.36 -3.20
CA GLU A 546 4.12 35.86 -3.68
C GLU A 546 5.11 34.70 -3.81
N PHE A 547 5.60 34.41 -5.02
CA PHE A 547 6.62 33.40 -5.30
C PHE A 547 7.46 33.78 -6.54
N GLU A 548 8.65 33.20 -6.70
CA GLU A 548 9.51 33.46 -7.88
C GLU A 548 9.30 32.42 -8.99
N TYR A 549 9.19 31.14 -8.65
CA TYR A 549 9.01 30.04 -9.60
C TYR A 549 8.23 28.86 -9.01
N ALA A 550 7.39 28.21 -9.82
CA ALA A 550 6.70 26.97 -9.50
C ALA A 550 6.76 25.95 -10.66
N GLU A 551 7.04 24.68 -10.38
CA GLU A 551 6.93 23.61 -11.39
C GLU A 551 5.47 23.40 -11.80
N GLU A 552 4.56 23.28 -10.82
CA GLU A 552 3.12 23.12 -11.05
C GLU A 552 2.29 24.07 -10.18
N VAL A 553 1.35 24.79 -10.80
CA VAL A 553 0.32 25.57 -10.09
C VAL A 553 -1.06 25.06 -10.49
N VAL A 554 -1.90 24.76 -9.50
CA VAL A 554 -3.29 24.35 -9.67
C VAL A 554 -4.19 25.43 -9.07
N LEU A 555 -5.05 26.02 -9.89
CA LEU A 555 -6.00 27.05 -9.50
C LEU A 555 -7.41 26.52 -9.67
N GLU A 556 -8.24 26.59 -8.63
CA GLU A 556 -9.66 26.24 -8.67
C GLU A 556 -10.48 27.37 -8.04
N TYR A 557 -11.16 28.15 -8.88
CA TYR A 557 -11.91 29.33 -8.45
C TYR A 557 -13.35 29.26 -8.96
N ASP A 558 -14.31 29.57 -8.09
CA ASP A 558 -15.71 29.78 -8.50
C ASP A 558 -15.90 31.10 -9.28
N THR A 559 -14.94 32.04 -9.17
CA THR A 559 -14.93 33.31 -9.89
C THR A 559 -13.88 33.35 -10.99
N HIS A 560 -14.06 34.25 -11.96
CA HIS A 560 -13.14 34.35 -13.09
C HIS A 560 -11.84 35.05 -12.71
N LEU A 561 -10.71 34.43 -13.04
CA LEU A 561 -9.37 35.02 -12.89
C LEU A 561 -9.20 36.23 -13.83
N THR A 562 -8.57 37.29 -13.35
CA THR A 562 -8.28 38.48 -14.16
C THR A 562 -7.07 38.24 -15.08
N ALA A 563 -6.95 39.05 -16.14
CA ALA A 563 -5.80 39.01 -17.04
C ALA A 563 -4.46 39.26 -16.33
N GLU A 564 -4.46 40.14 -15.32
CA GLU A 564 -3.27 40.45 -14.51
C GLU A 564 -2.84 39.25 -13.65
N GLN A 565 -3.81 38.56 -13.04
CA GLN A 565 -3.55 37.33 -12.26
C GLN A 565 -2.97 36.22 -13.14
N LEU A 566 -3.54 36.01 -14.33
CA LEU A 566 -3.04 35.01 -15.29
C LEU A 566 -1.63 35.36 -15.80
N ALA A 567 -1.35 36.63 -16.09
CA ALA A 567 -0.01 37.09 -16.47
C ALA A 567 0.99 36.89 -15.32
N TYR A 568 0.59 37.22 -14.09
CA TYR A 568 1.41 37.07 -12.89
C TYR A 568 1.82 35.62 -12.64
N VAL A 569 0.86 34.67 -12.65
CA VAL A 569 1.14 33.24 -12.45
C VAL A 569 1.90 32.67 -13.66
N GLY A 570 1.47 33.03 -14.87
CA GLY A 570 2.06 32.55 -16.12
C GLY A 570 3.55 32.89 -16.27
N ALA A 571 4.01 34.04 -15.76
CA ALA A 571 5.42 34.43 -15.80
C ALA A 571 6.33 33.58 -14.90
N ARG A 572 5.75 32.78 -13.99
CA ARG A 572 6.46 32.13 -12.88
C ARG A 572 6.23 30.62 -12.81
N VAL A 573 5.58 30.01 -13.81
CA VAL A 573 5.16 28.60 -13.75
C VAL A 573 5.52 27.84 -15.02
N GLU A 574 5.89 26.57 -14.87
CA GLU A 574 6.09 25.66 -16.02
C GLU A 574 4.78 24.98 -16.44
N ARG A 575 4.01 24.49 -15.47
CA ARG A 575 2.72 23.82 -15.66
C ARG A 575 1.61 24.53 -14.90
N LEU A 576 0.62 25.06 -15.63
CA LEU A 576 -0.55 25.74 -15.07
C LEU A 576 -1.80 24.89 -15.28
N VAL A 577 -2.46 24.52 -14.20
CA VAL A 577 -3.73 23.79 -14.19
C VAL A 577 -4.81 24.73 -13.66
N ILE A 578 -5.86 24.97 -14.45
CA ILE A 578 -7.00 25.82 -14.06
C ILE A 578 -8.24 24.94 -14.05
N ARG A 579 -8.90 24.78 -12.91
CA ARG A 579 -10.11 23.98 -12.70
C ARG A 579 -11.24 24.93 -12.35
N ALA A 580 -12.11 25.25 -13.29
CA ALA A 580 -13.04 26.38 -13.14
C ALA A 580 -12.32 27.73 -12.96
N GLY A 581 -13.07 28.83 -13.10
CA GLY A 581 -12.52 30.17 -12.96
C GLY A 581 -11.91 30.78 -14.23
N LEU A 582 -12.12 30.17 -15.41
CA LEU A 582 -11.81 30.79 -16.70
C LEU A 582 -13.11 31.19 -17.42
N ALA A 583 -13.33 32.51 -17.59
CA ALA A 583 -14.50 33.03 -18.30
C ALA A 583 -14.43 32.68 -19.79
N PHE A 584 -13.33 33.08 -20.43
CA PHE A 584 -13.09 32.88 -21.84
C PHE A 584 -11.68 32.34 -22.08
N LEU A 585 -11.56 31.48 -23.09
CA LEU A 585 -10.26 30.92 -23.47
C LEU A 585 -9.25 32.01 -23.92
N ASP A 586 -9.76 33.12 -24.44
CA ASP A 586 -9.00 34.27 -24.91
C ASP A 586 -8.14 34.91 -23.82
N ASP A 587 -8.52 34.75 -22.55
CA ASP A 587 -7.80 35.30 -21.40
C ASP A 587 -6.41 34.62 -21.22
N LEU A 588 -6.23 33.43 -21.78
CA LEU A 588 -4.93 32.73 -21.81
C LEU A 588 -3.91 33.36 -22.77
N ARG A 589 -4.27 34.40 -23.53
CA ARG A 589 -3.29 35.19 -24.30
C ARG A 589 -2.25 35.88 -23.41
N HIS A 590 -2.61 36.13 -22.16
CA HIS A 590 -1.76 36.79 -21.16
C HIS A 590 -0.72 35.83 -20.54
N VAL A 591 -0.85 34.52 -20.76
CA VAL A 591 0.11 33.51 -20.29
C VAL A 591 1.24 33.33 -21.31
N PRO A 592 2.53 33.32 -20.91
CA PRO A 592 3.67 33.10 -21.81
C PRO A 592 3.59 31.79 -22.61
N SER A 593 4.32 31.71 -23.74
CA SER A 593 4.27 30.55 -24.66
C SER A 593 4.96 29.29 -24.15
N HIS A 594 5.90 29.41 -23.21
CA HIS A 594 6.63 28.27 -22.65
C HIS A 594 5.81 27.47 -21.61
N VAL A 595 4.72 28.05 -21.09
CA VAL A 595 3.89 27.43 -20.05
C VAL A 595 2.96 26.38 -20.65
N ARG A 596 2.91 25.20 -20.04
CA ARG A 596 1.94 24.15 -20.38
C ARG A 596 0.64 24.37 -19.62
N VAL A 597 -0.44 24.70 -20.32
CA VAL A 597 -1.73 25.01 -19.70
C VAL A 597 -2.71 23.83 -19.83
N TYR A 598 -3.34 23.48 -18.71
CA TYR A 598 -4.40 22.48 -18.59
C TYR A 598 -5.63 23.17 -18.02
N ALA A 599 -6.58 23.56 -18.86
CA ALA A 599 -7.77 24.30 -18.45
C ALA A 599 -8.97 23.36 -18.41
N PHE A 600 -9.77 23.41 -17.36
CA PHE A 600 -10.98 22.62 -17.17
C PHE A 600 -12.15 23.55 -16.79
N ASP A 601 -13.37 23.16 -17.14
CA ASP A 601 -14.60 23.90 -16.88
C ASP A 601 -14.61 25.34 -17.44
N VAL A 602 -14.08 25.51 -18.66
CA VAL A 602 -14.10 26.81 -19.36
C VAL A 602 -15.52 27.14 -19.85
N HIS A 603 -16.01 28.35 -19.54
CA HIS A 603 -17.39 28.74 -19.85
C HIS A 603 -17.62 29.17 -21.32
N GLY A 604 -16.61 29.74 -21.99
CA GLY A 604 -16.73 30.20 -23.38
C GLY A 604 -15.47 30.06 -24.21
N VAL A 605 -15.61 29.57 -25.44
CA VAL A 605 -14.54 29.50 -26.44
C VAL A 605 -14.97 30.33 -27.65
N ARG A 606 -14.53 31.60 -27.71
CA ARG A 606 -14.89 32.54 -28.79
C ARG A 606 -13.82 32.62 -29.88
N SER A 607 -12.55 32.52 -29.50
CA SER A 607 -11.42 32.52 -30.42
C SER A 607 -10.61 31.22 -30.36
N SER A 608 -9.66 31.07 -31.28
CA SER A 608 -8.81 29.88 -31.37
C SER A 608 -7.94 29.71 -30.13
N ALA A 609 -7.91 28.48 -29.61
CA ALA A 609 -7.13 28.07 -28.47
C ALA A 609 -5.64 28.33 -28.74
N PRO A 610 -4.95 29.07 -27.84
CA PRO A 610 -3.52 29.25 -27.98
C PRO A 610 -2.77 27.90 -27.97
N ALA A 611 -1.74 27.75 -28.81
CA ALA A 611 -0.96 26.51 -28.95
C ALA A 611 -0.30 26.00 -27.65
N ARG A 612 -0.26 26.83 -26.60
CA ARG A 612 0.25 26.50 -25.26
C ARG A 612 -0.69 25.60 -24.44
N VAL A 613 -1.97 25.52 -24.82
CA VAL A 613 -2.98 24.67 -24.15
C VAL A 613 -2.77 23.22 -24.53
N ARG A 614 -2.38 22.39 -23.55
CA ARG A 614 -2.16 20.95 -23.73
C ARG A 614 -3.42 20.13 -23.48
N MET A 615 -4.29 20.62 -22.60
CA MET A 615 -5.57 19.99 -22.35
C MET A 615 -6.64 21.05 -22.11
N LEU A 616 -7.81 20.86 -22.72
CA LEU A 616 -8.98 21.71 -22.52
C LEU A 616 -10.20 20.85 -22.14
N GLY A 617 -10.76 21.12 -20.97
CA GLY A 617 -12.03 20.62 -20.47
C GLY A 617 -13.10 21.72 -20.51
N THR A 618 -14.26 21.47 -21.11
CA THR A 618 -15.42 22.40 -21.05
C THR A 618 -16.63 21.68 -20.46
N SER A 619 -17.45 22.37 -19.66
CA SER A 619 -18.60 21.78 -18.96
C SER A 619 -19.92 22.51 -19.10
N HIS A 620 -19.93 23.66 -19.79
CA HIS A 620 -21.12 24.49 -19.95
C HIS A 620 -21.75 24.40 -21.34
N LEU A 621 -23.07 24.60 -21.37
CA LEU A 621 -23.99 24.70 -22.52
C LEU A 621 -23.70 25.89 -23.47
N GLY A 622 -22.49 26.45 -23.45
CA GLY A 622 -22.09 27.54 -24.34
C GLY A 622 -21.80 27.06 -25.76
N TYR A 623 -22.11 27.87 -26.76
CA TYR A 623 -21.68 27.61 -28.14
C TYR A 623 -20.15 27.69 -28.24
N TYR A 624 -19.50 26.59 -28.56
CA TYR A 624 -18.08 26.54 -28.93
C TYR A 624 -17.94 26.03 -30.37
N LYS A 625 -17.03 26.63 -31.14
CA LYS A 625 -16.70 26.18 -32.50
C LYS A 625 -15.54 25.19 -32.42
N CYS A 626 -15.66 24.01 -33.02
CA CYS A 626 -14.57 23.02 -33.06
C CYS A 626 -13.29 23.56 -33.75
N GLU A 627 -13.42 24.51 -34.70
CA GLU A 627 -12.31 25.25 -35.30
C GLU A 627 -11.43 25.95 -34.26
N ALA A 628 -12.04 26.46 -33.20
CA ALA A 628 -11.33 27.13 -32.13
C ALA A 628 -10.49 26.16 -31.29
N LEU A 629 -10.67 24.84 -31.44
CA LEU A 629 -9.97 23.81 -30.66
C LEU A 629 -8.92 23.05 -31.49
N ALA A 630 -8.73 23.42 -32.76
CA ALA A 630 -7.88 22.71 -33.73
C ALA A 630 -6.45 22.45 -33.23
N CYS A 631 -5.89 23.37 -32.44
CA CYS A 631 -4.52 23.33 -31.95
C CYS A 631 -4.33 22.56 -30.62
N VAL A 632 -5.40 22.08 -29.99
CA VAL A 632 -5.35 21.46 -28.66
C VAL A 632 -5.19 19.93 -28.80
N PRO A 633 -4.13 19.33 -28.20
CA PRO A 633 -3.87 17.90 -28.38
C PRO A 633 -4.78 16.98 -27.55
N HIS A 634 -5.37 17.49 -26.46
CA HIS A 634 -6.32 16.75 -25.63
C HIS A 634 -7.55 17.62 -25.33
N VAL A 635 -8.72 17.17 -25.79
CA VAL A 635 -9.99 17.89 -25.62
C VAL A 635 -10.98 17.01 -24.85
N ALA A 636 -11.54 17.56 -23.78
CA ALA A 636 -12.59 16.96 -22.96
C ALA A 636 -13.84 17.85 -22.98
N LEU A 637 -14.96 17.37 -23.51
CA LEU A 637 -16.20 18.12 -23.65
C LEU A 637 -17.30 17.47 -22.82
N ARG A 638 -18.00 18.28 -22.03
CA ARG A 638 -19.09 17.85 -21.16
C ARG A 638 -20.33 18.72 -21.42
N TYR A 639 -21.48 18.10 -21.67
CA TYR A 639 -22.77 18.77 -21.90
C TYR A 639 -22.82 19.75 -23.10
N ALA A 640 -22.56 19.28 -24.34
CA ALA A 640 -22.67 20.16 -25.50
C ALA A 640 -24.12 20.66 -25.73
N PRO A 641 -24.32 21.90 -26.23
CA PRO A 641 -25.64 22.47 -26.50
C PRO A 641 -26.42 21.66 -27.56
N SER A 642 -27.75 21.77 -27.51
CA SER A 642 -28.71 21.02 -28.33
C SER A 642 -28.59 21.21 -29.86
N GLY A 643 -27.75 22.15 -30.30
CA GLY A 643 -27.41 22.38 -31.71
C GLY A 643 -26.66 21.22 -32.37
N GLY A 644 -25.97 20.37 -31.59
CA GLY A 644 -25.05 19.35 -32.11
C GLY A 644 -23.62 19.87 -32.18
N MET A 645 -22.64 18.98 -32.07
CA MET A 645 -21.24 19.32 -32.34
C MET A 645 -21.03 19.35 -33.85
N ASP A 646 -21.06 20.54 -34.45
CA ASP A 646 -20.71 20.71 -35.86
C ASP A 646 -19.18 20.82 -36.00
N SER A 647 -18.64 20.14 -37.02
CA SER A 647 -17.26 20.18 -37.49
C SER A 647 -16.17 19.56 -36.59
N LEU A 648 -16.39 18.33 -36.10
CA LEU A 648 -15.35 17.55 -35.40
C LEU A 648 -14.08 17.33 -36.24
N GLN A 649 -14.24 17.30 -37.57
CA GLN A 649 -13.15 17.25 -38.56
C GLN A 649 -12.12 18.39 -38.43
N HIS A 650 -12.49 19.50 -37.79
CA HIS A 650 -11.58 20.64 -37.59
C HIS A 650 -10.61 20.45 -36.40
N LEU A 651 -10.73 19.36 -35.63
CA LEU A 651 -9.82 19.03 -34.52
C LEU A 651 -8.51 18.38 -34.98
N THR A 652 -7.81 19.01 -35.93
CA THR A 652 -6.70 18.41 -36.69
C THR A 652 -5.48 18.02 -35.85
N SER A 653 -5.22 18.69 -34.72
CA SER A 653 -4.08 18.36 -33.83
C SER A 653 -4.48 17.51 -32.61
N CYS A 654 -5.78 17.22 -32.45
CA CYS A 654 -6.30 16.53 -31.28
C CYS A 654 -6.02 15.03 -31.37
N LYS A 655 -5.28 14.50 -30.39
CA LYS A 655 -4.98 13.07 -30.28
C LYS A 655 -5.91 12.36 -29.32
N CYS A 656 -6.38 13.05 -28.27
CA CYS A 656 -7.23 12.48 -27.23
C CYS A 656 -8.54 13.26 -27.12
N LEU A 657 -9.67 12.59 -27.34
CA LEU A 657 -11.01 13.19 -27.30
C LEU A 657 -11.89 12.50 -26.26
N HIS A 658 -12.28 13.24 -25.22
CA HIS A 658 -13.19 12.76 -24.18
C HIS A 658 -14.53 13.49 -24.28
N LEU A 659 -15.63 12.76 -24.50
CA LEU A 659 -16.98 13.30 -24.61
C LEU A 659 -17.85 12.75 -23.49
N PHE A 660 -18.56 13.63 -22.80
CA PHE A 660 -19.47 13.29 -21.73
C PHE A 660 -20.81 13.97 -21.93
N ARG A 661 -21.87 13.18 -22.14
CA ARG A 661 -23.23 13.69 -22.37
C ARG A 661 -23.35 14.66 -23.55
N CYS A 662 -22.62 14.42 -24.63
CA CYS A 662 -22.62 15.27 -25.82
C CYS A 662 -23.55 14.71 -26.94
N PRO A 663 -24.33 15.56 -27.64
CA PRO A 663 -25.00 15.22 -28.90
C PRO A 663 -24.00 15.10 -30.06
N LEU A 664 -23.95 13.94 -30.69
CA LEU A 664 -23.14 13.65 -31.88
C LEU A 664 -24.02 13.55 -33.13
N ARG A 665 -23.59 14.18 -34.22
CA ARG A 665 -24.24 14.12 -35.55
C ARG A 665 -23.27 13.89 -36.71
N GLU A 666 -21.97 13.91 -36.42
CA GLU A 666 -20.88 13.74 -37.37
C GLU A 666 -20.05 12.52 -37.00
N ASP A 667 -19.24 12.06 -37.95
CA ASP A 667 -18.35 10.93 -37.77
C ASP A 667 -17.11 11.29 -36.96
N VAL A 668 -16.69 10.39 -36.07
CA VAL A 668 -15.51 10.56 -35.23
C VAL A 668 -14.37 9.74 -35.81
N THR A 669 -13.42 10.43 -36.45
CA THR A 669 -12.32 9.76 -37.16
C THR A 669 -10.96 10.40 -36.88
N GLY A 670 -9.88 9.60 -36.89
CA GLY A 670 -8.50 10.09 -36.86
C GLY A 670 -7.92 10.45 -35.49
N PHE A 671 -8.53 9.98 -34.40
CA PHE A 671 -8.07 10.23 -33.03
C PHE A 671 -7.29 9.03 -32.48
N ARG A 672 -6.32 9.27 -31.58
CA ARG A 672 -5.57 8.19 -30.91
C ARG A 672 -6.38 7.53 -29.79
N ASP A 673 -6.92 8.33 -28.88
CA ASP A 673 -7.75 7.85 -27.76
C ASP A 673 -9.09 8.60 -27.78
N VAL A 674 -10.20 7.86 -27.79
CA VAL A 674 -11.56 8.42 -27.74
C VAL A 674 -12.36 7.77 -26.63
N ARG A 675 -12.93 8.61 -25.76
CA ARG A 675 -13.83 8.16 -24.70
C ARG A 675 -15.17 8.85 -24.82
N MET A 676 -16.24 8.09 -24.95
CA MET A 676 -17.60 8.63 -25.00
C MET A 676 -18.43 8.03 -23.86
N LEU A 677 -18.94 8.89 -22.99
CA LEU A 677 -19.74 8.48 -21.85
C LEU A 677 -21.10 9.19 -21.89
N TRP A 678 -22.20 8.43 -21.85
CA TRP A 678 -23.57 8.97 -21.87
C TRP A 678 -23.88 9.92 -23.03
N CYS A 679 -23.17 9.80 -24.15
CA CYS A 679 -23.43 10.59 -25.36
C CYS A 679 -24.72 10.12 -26.04
N HIS A 680 -25.26 10.94 -26.94
CA HIS A 680 -26.48 10.63 -27.69
C HIS A 680 -26.39 11.15 -29.14
N GLY A 681 -27.24 10.65 -30.04
CA GLY A 681 -27.24 11.06 -31.46
C GLY A 681 -26.80 9.96 -32.41
N TYR A 682 -26.22 10.30 -33.55
CA TYR A 682 -25.82 9.35 -34.61
C TYR A 682 -24.39 9.64 -35.09
N THR A 683 -23.54 8.62 -35.14
CA THR A 683 -22.13 8.79 -35.57
C THR A 683 -21.55 7.48 -36.14
N ALA A 684 -20.65 7.58 -37.12
CA ALA A 684 -19.71 6.51 -37.45
C ALA A 684 -18.34 6.78 -36.82
N ILE A 685 -17.61 5.73 -36.47
CA ILE A 685 -16.33 5.79 -35.78
C ILE A 685 -15.27 5.09 -36.64
N ALA A 686 -14.13 5.73 -36.90
CA ALA A 686 -13.08 5.14 -37.73
C ALA A 686 -11.66 5.54 -37.34
N SER A 687 -10.68 4.66 -37.56
CA SER A 687 -9.24 4.97 -37.46
C SER A 687 -8.84 5.51 -36.08
N ILE A 688 -9.02 4.66 -35.04
CA ILE A 688 -8.74 5.00 -33.64
C ILE A 688 -7.90 3.93 -32.94
N ASP A 689 -6.84 4.29 -32.24
CA ASP A 689 -6.02 3.29 -31.52
C ASP A 689 -6.77 2.72 -30.30
N SER A 690 -7.45 3.56 -29.52
CA SER A 690 -8.17 3.19 -28.30
C SER A 690 -9.53 3.88 -28.23
N LEU A 691 -10.60 3.08 -28.16
CA LEU A 691 -11.98 3.54 -28.06
C LEU A 691 -12.64 2.99 -26.80
N ILE A 692 -13.26 3.87 -26.00
CA ILE A 692 -14.10 3.48 -24.85
C ILE A 692 -15.48 4.11 -25.01
N LEU A 693 -16.50 3.27 -25.09
CA LEU A 693 -17.90 3.69 -25.10
C LEU A 693 -18.60 3.20 -23.81
N LYS A 694 -19.33 4.08 -23.14
CA LYS A 694 -20.01 3.76 -21.87
C LYS A 694 -21.44 4.29 -21.76
N LYS A 695 -22.35 3.45 -21.26
CA LYS A 695 -23.74 3.77 -20.86
C LYS A 695 -24.48 4.65 -21.87
N GLY A 696 -24.87 4.10 -23.02
CA GLY A 696 -25.57 4.89 -24.03
C GLY A 696 -25.52 4.40 -25.49
N PRO A 697 -24.54 3.60 -25.95
CA PRO A 697 -24.50 3.22 -27.35
C PRO A 697 -25.45 2.07 -27.71
N ILE A 698 -26.22 2.27 -28.78
CA ILE A 698 -26.90 1.23 -29.54
C ILE A 698 -26.05 1.02 -30.81
N LEU A 699 -25.40 -0.13 -30.91
CA LEU A 699 -24.57 -0.48 -32.08
C LEU A 699 -25.42 -1.21 -33.13
N GLY A 700 -25.56 -0.60 -34.31
CA GLY A 700 -26.34 -1.13 -35.42
C GLY A 700 -27.10 -0.05 -36.17
N SER A 701 -27.48 -0.35 -37.42
CA SER A 701 -28.26 0.58 -38.24
C SER A 701 -29.62 0.84 -37.58
N PRO A 702 -30.03 2.10 -37.37
CA PRO A 702 -31.45 2.42 -37.37
C PRO A 702 -31.95 2.05 -38.77
N HIS A 703 -33.06 1.34 -38.89
CA HIS A 703 -33.78 1.34 -40.15
C HIS A 703 -34.09 2.80 -40.48
N THR A 704 -33.41 3.35 -41.49
CA THR A 704 -33.43 4.74 -41.95
C THR A 704 -33.00 5.82 -40.95
N PRO A 705 -32.02 6.70 -41.29
CA PRO A 705 -31.91 7.98 -40.59
C PRO A 705 -33.22 8.75 -40.82
N PRO A 706 -33.81 9.41 -39.82
CA PRO A 706 -34.88 10.36 -40.10
C PRO A 706 -34.23 11.51 -40.88
N HIS A 707 -34.39 11.46 -42.21
CA HIS A 707 -34.00 12.54 -43.10
C HIS A 707 -34.52 13.87 -42.55
N ALA A 708 -33.76 14.93 -42.83
CA ALA A 708 -34.09 16.33 -42.58
C ALA A 708 -35.56 16.66 -43.01
N PRO A 709 -36.15 17.70 -42.41
CA PRO A 709 -37.56 17.74 -42.05
C PRO A 709 -38.50 17.77 -43.26
N SER A 710 -39.31 16.73 -43.43
CA SER A 710 -40.60 16.91 -44.08
C SER A 710 -41.59 17.38 -43.02
N GLU A 711 -42.21 18.56 -43.23
CA GLU A 711 -43.30 19.13 -42.42
C GLU A 711 -44.61 18.32 -42.56
N ALA A 712 -44.52 16.98 -42.48
CA ALA A 712 -45.69 16.13 -42.41
C ALA A 712 -46.03 15.87 -40.93
N PRO A 713 -47.32 15.98 -40.53
CA PRO A 713 -47.72 15.72 -39.16
C PRO A 713 -47.55 14.22 -38.86
N LEU A 714 -46.55 13.89 -38.06
CA LEU A 714 -46.32 12.52 -37.57
C LEU A 714 -47.25 12.19 -36.40
N ASP A 715 -47.79 10.98 -36.45
CA ASP A 715 -48.61 10.30 -35.45
C ASP A 715 -47.91 10.23 -34.08
N ASP A 716 -48.69 10.08 -33.00
CA ASP A 716 -48.20 10.15 -31.61
C ASP A 716 -47.15 9.06 -31.27
N VAL A 717 -47.17 7.93 -32.00
CA VAL A 717 -46.18 6.85 -31.93
C VAL A 717 -44.83 7.27 -32.53
N GLY A 718 -44.85 7.98 -33.67
CA GLY A 718 -43.65 8.54 -34.30
C GLY A 718 -42.98 9.61 -33.43
N ARG A 719 -43.75 10.37 -32.64
CA ARG A 719 -43.21 11.33 -31.67
C ARG A 719 -42.52 10.66 -30.47
N LYS A 720 -43.02 9.51 -30.00
CA LYS A 720 -42.41 8.75 -28.90
C LYS A 720 -41.08 8.10 -29.32
N SER A 721 -41.05 7.42 -30.47
CA SER A 721 -39.82 6.83 -31.03
C SER A 721 -38.74 7.89 -31.29
N ARG A 722 -39.12 9.06 -31.82
CA ARG A 722 -38.21 10.20 -32.03
C ARG A 722 -37.70 10.82 -30.72
N ARG A 723 -38.41 10.65 -29.59
CA ARG A 723 -37.96 11.07 -28.24
C ARG A 723 -37.03 10.05 -27.60
N GLU A 724 -37.19 8.76 -27.87
CA GLU A 724 -36.31 7.68 -27.36
C GLU A 724 -34.98 7.60 -28.10
N ALA A 725 -34.98 7.75 -29.43
CA ALA A 725 -33.77 7.81 -30.26
C ALA A 725 -32.86 9.02 -29.93
N ARG A 726 -33.41 10.06 -29.28
CA ARG A 726 -32.66 11.22 -28.79
C ARG A 726 -31.97 10.99 -27.44
N ARG A 727 -32.23 9.86 -26.76
CA ARG A 727 -31.68 9.56 -25.43
C ARG A 727 -30.43 8.67 -25.46
N HIS A 728 -30.15 8.01 -26.60
CA HIS A 728 -29.05 7.07 -26.77
C HIS A 728 -28.15 7.48 -27.94
N LEU A 729 -26.91 7.00 -27.95
CA LEU A 729 -25.97 7.17 -29.04
C LEU A 729 -26.13 5.99 -30.00
N HIS A 730 -26.48 6.24 -31.25
CA HIS A 730 -26.53 5.22 -32.28
C HIS A 730 -25.22 5.23 -33.07
N VAL A 731 -24.47 4.14 -32.98
CA VAL A 731 -23.21 3.99 -33.71
C VAL A 731 -23.46 3.11 -34.94
N SER A 732 -23.32 3.69 -36.12
CA SER A 732 -23.67 3.01 -37.38
C SER A 732 -22.56 2.05 -37.82
N HIS A 733 -21.30 2.46 -37.70
CA HIS A 733 -20.12 1.69 -38.06
C HIS A 733 -18.95 2.02 -37.12
N VAL A 734 -18.14 1.03 -36.78
CA VAL A 734 -16.85 1.18 -36.08
C VAL A 734 -15.80 0.44 -36.89
N ARG A 735 -14.83 1.15 -37.48
CA ARG A 735 -13.80 0.55 -38.32
C ARG A 735 -12.38 0.95 -37.91
N ASP A 736 -11.42 0.05 -38.15
CA ASP A 736 -9.99 0.32 -37.96
C ASP A 736 -9.69 0.79 -36.53
N VAL A 737 -10.05 -0.03 -35.54
CA VAL A 737 -9.86 0.28 -34.12
C VAL A 737 -8.90 -0.71 -33.46
N GLY A 738 -7.82 -0.21 -32.85
CA GLY A 738 -6.86 -1.07 -32.15
C GLY A 738 -7.52 -1.77 -30.95
N ASN A 739 -7.95 -1.00 -29.96
CA ASN A 739 -8.61 -1.49 -28.76
C ASN A 739 -9.98 -0.85 -28.58
N CYS A 740 -11.04 -1.63 -28.66
CA CYS A 740 -12.42 -1.19 -28.51
C CYS A 740 -13.02 -1.75 -27.22
N ARG A 741 -13.43 -0.88 -26.29
CA ARG A 741 -14.11 -1.25 -25.04
C ARG A 741 -15.53 -0.69 -25.01
N LEU A 742 -16.51 -1.58 -24.86
CA LEU A 742 -17.91 -1.28 -24.69
C LEU A 742 -18.32 -1.61 -23.25
N ASP A 743 -18.90 -0.65 -22.52
CA ASP A 743 -19.36 -0.79 -21.13
C ASP A 743 -20.83 -0.37 -21.03
N ASP A 744 -21.71 -1.25 -20.56
CA ASP A 744 -23.16 -0.98 -20.47
C ASP A 744 -23.77 -0.55 -21.84
N CYS A 745 -23.46 -1.29 -22.91
CA CYS A 745 -23.91 -1.00 -24.29
C CYS A 745 -24.92 -2.04 -24.81
N THR A 746 -25.83 -1.63 -25.68
CA THR A 746 -26.75 -2.54 -26.40
C THR A 746 -26.22 -2.76 -27.82
N ILE A 747 -25.97 -4.02 -28.19
CA ILE A 747 -25.44 -4.37 -29.53
C ILE A 747 -26.55 -5.09 -30.29
N LEU A 748 -27.07 -4.45 -31.35
CA LEU A 748 -28.09 -5.03 -32.23
C LEU A 748 -27.46 -5.92 -33.30
N THR A 749 -26.29 -5.52 -33.80
CA THR A 749 -25.51 -6.31 -34.75
C THR A 749 -24.03 -6.06 -34.60
N PHE A 750 -23.23 -7.12 -34.59
CA PHE A 750 -21.78 -7.01 -34.62
C PHE A 750 -21.23 -6.65 -36.01
N ALA A 751 -22.06 -6.75 -37.06
CA ALA A 751 -21.65 -6.45 -38.44
C ALA A 751 -21.27 -4.97 -38.65
N CYS A 752 -21.57 -4.09 -37.70
CA CYS A 752 -21.11 -2.70 -37.74
C CYS A 752 -19.63 -2.54 -37.36
N LEU A 753 -19.02 -3.55 -36.72
CA LEU A 753 -17.63 -3.57 -36.26
C LEU A 753 -16.72 -4.19 -37.33
N HIS A 754 -15.69 -3.48 -37.77
CA HIS A 754 -14.76 -3.96 -38.79
C HIS A 754 -13.31 -3.68 -38.39
N ASN A 755 -12.40 -4.61 -38.67
CA ASN A 755 -10.96 -4.45 -38.44
C ASN A 755 -10.62 -3.98 -37.00
N ILE A 756 -11.07 -4.74 -36.00
CA ILE A 756 -10.82 -4.47 -34.58
C ILE A 756 -9.78 -5.46 -34.04
N GLN A 757 -8.68 -4.99 -33.44
CA GLN A 757 -7.66 -5.92 -32.93
C GLN A 757 -8.05 -6.53 -31.58
N ARG A 758 -8.55 -5.71 -30.64
CA ARG A 758 -9.04 -6.14 -29.31
C ARG A 758 -10.43 -5.57 -29.05
N LEU A 759 -11.40 -6.44 -28.76
CA LEU A 759 -12.76 -6.07 -28.37
C LEU A 759 -13.03 -6.50 -26.92
N VAL A 760 -13.45 -5.56 -26.08
CA VAL A 760 -13.80 -5.80 -24.67
C VAL A 760 -15.25 -5.40 -24.45
N LEU A 761 -16.09 -6.36 -24.09
CA LEU A 761 -17.50 -6.19 -23.75
C LEU A 761 -17.67 -6.36 -22.23
N PHE A 762 -18.17 -5.32 -21.57
CA PHE A 762 -18.42 -5.32 -20.13
C PHE A 762 -19.88 -4.92 -19.87
N ARG A 763 -20.67 -5.78 -19.22
CA ARG A 763 -22.10 -5.52 -18.96
C ARG A 763 -22.91 -5.11 -20.18
N CYS A 764 -22.59 -5.68 -21.35
CA CYS A 764 -23.26 -5.36 -22.60
C CYS A 764 -24.42 -6.32 -22.86
N THR A 765 -25.44 -5.86 -23.60
CA THR A 765 -26.63 -6.65 -23.96
C THR A 765 -26.69 -6.92 -25.46
N PHE A 766 -26.84 -8.19 -25.86
CA PHE A 766 -27.00 -8.60 -27.26
C PHE A 766 -27.66 -9.97 -27.41
N GLY A 767 -28.43 -10.14 -28.49
CA GLY A 767 -29.14 -11.39 -28.80
C GLY A 767 -28.30 -12.35 -29.66
N GLU A 768 -28.78 -13.58 -29.79
CA GLU A 768 -28.15 -14.61 -30.64
C GLU A 768 -28.06 -14.18 -32.11
N ASP A 769 -29.07 -13.51 -32.63
CA ASP A 769 -29.08 -13.02 -34.02
C ASP A 769 -27.93 -12.03 -34.30
N ALA A 770 -27.49 -11.26 -33.29
CA ALA A 770 -26.39 -10.32 -33.44
C ALA A 770 -25.06 -11.04 -33.70
N LEU A 771 -24.88 -12.25 -33.16
CA LEU A 771 -23.65 -13.06 -33.26
C LEU A 771 -23.35 -13.49 -34.70
N GLN A 772 -24.37 -13.57 -35.58
CA GLN A 772 -24.16 -13.91 -36.98
C GLN A 772 -23.23 -12.92 -37.71
N GLY A 773 -23.13 -11.69 -37.20
CA GLY A 773 -22.25 -10.64 -37.71
C GLY A 773 -20.92 -10.49 -36.96
N MET A 774 -20.45 -11.49 -36.21
CA MET A 774 -19.26 -11.35 -35.35
C MET A 774 -17.99 -11.00 -36.16
N PRO A 775 -17.26 -9.90 -35.84
CA PRO A 775 -16.03 -9.55 -36.52
C PRO A 775 -14.90 -10.53 -36.20
N ALA A 776 -13.98 -10.69 -37.17
CA ALA A 776 -12.69 -11.30 -36.89
C ALA A 776 -11.87 -10.35 -36.01
N VAL A 777 -11.62 -10.74 -34.77
CA VAL A 777 -10.85 -9.96 -33.78
C VAL A 777 -9.68 -10.78 -33.27
N GLY A 778 -8.53 -10.12 -33.05
CA GLY A 778 -7.34 -10.77 -32.48
C GLY A 778 -7.55 -11.21 -31.04
N SER A 779 -8.33 -10.44 -30.27
CA SER A 779 -8.73 -10.76 -28.89
C SER A 779 -10.13 -10.26 -28.57
N LEU A 780 -10.92 -11.10 -27.89
CA LEU A 780 -12.27 -10.81 -27.43
C LEU A 780 -12.36 -11.08 -25.92
N VAL A 781 -12.87 -10.13 -25.14
CA VAL A 781 -13.10 -10.30 -23.70
C VAL A 781 -14.55 -9.98 -23.38
N LEU A 782 -15.26 -10.92 -22.76
CA LEU A 782 -16.64 -10.75 -22.28
C LEU A 782 -16.66 -10.83 -20.76
N ARG A 783 -17.40 -9.91 -20.14
CA ARG A 783 -17.64 -9.88 -18.70
C ARG A 783 -19.05 -9.38 -18.42
N GLU A 784 -19.78 -10.11 -17.58
CA GLU A 784 -21.11 -9.74 -17.07
C GLU A 784 -22.12 -9.38 -18.18
N CYS A 785 -21.98 -9.95 -19.38
CA CYS A 785 -22.84 -9.64 -20.53
C CYS A 785 -24.11 -10.51 -20.53
N THR A 786 -25.23 -9.98 -21.02
CA THR A 786 -26.53 -10.68 -20.97
C THR A 786 -27.30 -10.61 -22.30
N THR A 787 -28.33 -11.43 -22.43
CA THR A 787 -29.31 -11.33 -23.51
C THR A 787 -30.27 -10.14 -23.29
N PRO A 788 -30.94 -9.63 -24.34
CA PRO A 788 -31.80 -8.43 -24.22
C PRO A 788 -32.98 -8.59 -23.25
N ASP A 789 -33.47 -9.82 -23.07
CA ASP A 789 -34.51 -10.19 -22.12
C ASP A 789 -33.99 -10.41 -20.68
N THR A 790 -32.67 -10.26 -20.48
CA THR A 790 -31.95 -10.48 -19.22
C THR A 790 -32.12 -11.88 -18.61
N MET A 791 -32.67 -12.85 -19.36
CA MET A 791 -32.89 -14.20 -18.86
C MET A 791 -31.64 -15.07 -18.93
N TRP A 792 -30.71 -14.74 -19.82
CA TRP A 792 -29.49 -15.50 -20.04
C TRP A 792 -28.26 -14.61 -19.93
N ALA A 793 -27.21 -15.17 -19.33
CA ALA A 793 -25.90 -14.57 -19.20
C ALA A 793 -24.93 -15.25 -20.18
N TRP A 794 -24.13 -14.43 -20.85
CA TRP A 794 -23.01 -14.89 -21.65
C TRP A 794 -21.81 -15.25 -20.76
N PRO A 795 -20.96 -16.21 -21.16
CA PRO A 795 -19.84 -16.64 -20.34
C PRO A 795 -18.79 -15.54 -20.16
N ASP A 796 -18.23 -15.46 -18.95
CA ASP A 796 -17.12 -14.58 -18.63
C ASP A 796 -15.79 -15.13 -19.20
N VAL A 797 -15.55 -14.90 -20.48
CA VAL A 797 -14.41 -15.49 -21.21
C VAL A 797 -13.47 -14.44 -21.82
N ALA A 798 -12.20 -14.81 -21.99
CA ALA A 798 -11.23 -14.08 -22.80
C ALA A 798 -10.70 -15.02 -23.89
N ILE A 799 -11.00 -14.73 -25.15
CA ILE A 799 -10.67 -15.54 -26.33
C ILE A 799 -9.62 -14.78 -27.15
N VAL A 800 -8.59 -15.47 -27.62
CA VAL A 800 -7.50 -14.87 -28.42
C VAL A 800 -7.21 -15.77 -29.62
N GLY A 801 -7.07 -15.17 -30.80
CA GLY A 801 -6.63 -15.85 -32.02
C GLY A 801 -7.56 -16.95 -32.54
N ARG A 802 -8.88 -16.82 -32.35
CA ARG A 802 -9.90 -17.78 -32.83
C ARG A 802 -10.70 -17.20 -33.99
N SER A 803 -11.22 -18.07 -34.85
CA SER A 803 -12.12 -17.67 -35.93
C SER A 803 -13.49 -17.23 -35.38
N PRO A 804 -14.25 -16.37 -36.10
CA PRO A 804 -15.58 -15.97 -35.67
C PRO A 804 -16.53 -17.14 -35.40
N GLN A 805 -16.47 -18.21 -36.22
CA GLN A 805 -17.31 -19.40 -36.05
C GLN A 805 -17.02 -20.14 -34.73
N GLU A 806 -15.74 -20.29 -34.38
CA GLU A 806 -15.32 -20.91 -33.11
C GLU A 806 -15.73 -20.06 -31.91
N VAL A 807 -15.61 -18.73 -32.02
CA VAL A 807 -16.06 -17.80 -30.97
C VAL A 807 -17.57 -17.95 -30.73
N ILE A 808 -18.37 -17.95 -31.80
CA ILE A 808 -19.83 -18.09 -31.70
C ILE A 808 -20.20 -19.42 -31.03
N ALA A 809 -19.58 -20.52 -31.44
CA ALA A 809 -19.81 -21.84 -30.84
C ALA A 809 -19.48 -21.87 -29.34
N LEU A 810 -18.38 -21.24 -28.92
CA LEU A 810 -17.98 -21.13 -27.51
C LEU A 810 -18.95 -20.29 -26.68
N LEU A 811 -19.45 -19.19 -27.23
CA LEU A 811 -20.41 -18.32 -26.54
C LEU A 811 -21.77 -19.00 -26.36
N LEU A 812 -22.27 -19.70 -27.38
CA LEU A 812 -23.51 -20.47 -27.30
C LEU A 812 -23.40 -21.65 -26.33
N ALA A 813 -22.27 -22.37 -26.33
CA ALA A 813 -22.04 -23.49 -25.42
C ALA A 813 -21.90 -23.06 -23.95
N GLY A 814 -21.40 -21.84 -23.70
CA GLY A 814 -21.18 -21.30 -22.36
C GLY A 814 -22.32 -20.44 -21.80
N GLN A 815 -23.46 -20.36 -22.49
CA GLN A 815 -24.59 -19.55 -22.06
C GLN A 815 -25.26 -20.19 -20.83
N THR A 816 -25.50 -19.39 -19.78
CA THR A 816 -26.14 -19.85 -18.55
C THR A 816 -27.36 -19.00 -18.23
N ARG A 817 -28.33 -19.57 -17.49
CA ARG A 817 -29.50 -18.82 -17.06
C ARG A 817 -29.05 -17.78 -16.03
N ALA A 818 -29.37 -16.51 -16.24
CA ALA A 818 -28.95 -15.44 -15.34
C ALA A 818 -29.57 -15.64 -13.95
N THR A 819 -28.74 -15.71 -12.91
CA THR A 819 -29.20 -15.69 -11.52
C THR A 819 -29.69 -14.27 -11.18
N GLN A 820 -30.95 -14.13 -10.79
CA GLN A 820 -31.58 -12.85 -10.40
C GLN A 820 -30.87 -12.19 -9.22
#